data_AF-A0AAP9MZ47-F1
#
_entry.id   AF-A0AAP9MZ47-F1
#
_cell.length_a   1.000
_cell.length_b   1.000
_cell.length_c   1.000
_cell.angle_alpha   90.00
_cell.angle_beta   90.00
_cell.angle_gamma   90.00
#
_symmetry.space_group_name_H-M   'P 1'
#
loop_
_entity.id
_entity.type
_entity.pdbx_description
1 polymer ?
#
loop_
_entity_poly.entity_id
_entity_poly.type
_entity_poly.pdbx_seq_one_letter_code
_entity_poly.pdbx_strand_id
1 'polypeptide(L)'
;MKRVIKYILLGLLGVVASLGLVLGLLLGTEAGSRWALGKVPGLEVADFQGRLAGSWQASMLRWADGGSTVEVQAPLLAWSPACLLRATLCIDRLQAQRIDMAFAPSAEAAESGPLQLPALRLPLAIELGEVKVGQLRLDGSDLLGDLQLAAHWTGSGMRIDSLHLQRDDLQLNLQGDLQPEGDWPVQLQAQLQLPAVDGKPWQLALTATGELQKTLKLAGTSSGYLDATLNGQLQALAEHLPATLQIRSEAFKPAGSLPDTLQLNQLKLDAKGDLLKGYQLSGTASLPAEQSPIALALSGLVDSKGARLDALDLTASDTQRVKLQATADWQQGLTADAQLDWQDFPWLRLYPLETPPEVTLKRFNTQVHYRDGNYQGTFKGDLDGPAGAFSLVSPFEGDLTQVKLPQLALTAGQGKAAGSVAVRFADTLAWDVDLQLSALDPAYWLAELPGTLAGPLRSKGEMRGEVLTLDAQLDLKGRLRGQPAVFKAEAQGAGQNWTLGALAIQLGDNRINGSGSLQQRLAGRIDLDLPRLGQLWPRLQGQVKGRLDVAGTLQAPQGTLTLQGQRLAQAENRLQQLDLDARLDNAQRGVIELKATGIHLGDTALGTLQANGKGDIRQQALTLALDGPQLKLDLGLDGQLSKGDWRGRLASGRIQAGGQDWQLQAPARLQRLASGQLDFGAHCWRSGQASLCGDDQRLAPEPRLRYHLKQFPLDSLAQWLPKDFAWQGLLNADINLDIPASGPKGNIVIDASGGTLRVRDKGRWVDFPYQALRVDSTLAPRRIDTRLAFRGERLGELNVNTRLDPLGKNKPLSGDFRLAGLDLSVARPFVPMVERLAGQLNGSGRLSGTLLAPQVNGNLMLSGGEVSGAELPASLEDLSLQALIAGEQVQLNGSWRSGDAGRGQLSGNLTWGQALGMDLRLQGQQLPVTVEPYATLEVAPDLTLRLIDDKLAVTGKVLVPKGKITVRELPPSTVKVSDDTVIVGHQTEEGKPPMAMAMDIDVEVGQDKLSFSGFGLTANLLGHVHIGDNLDTRGELSLADGRYRAYGQRLTIRRARLLFAGPIDQPYLDIEAIRTVDDVIAGIRLSGSAEQPTTKVFSEPAMSQEQALSYLVLGRPLGNSGEDNNMLAEAALGLGLAGSAGITGSLASSLGIDDFQLDTEGSGNTTSVVASGNITEKLSLRYGVGVFEPANTIALRYKLSKKVYLEAASGLASSLDIFYKRDF
;
A
#
# COMPACT_ATOMS: atom_id res chain seq x y z
N MET A 1 29.24 -24.63 -116.38
CA MET A 1 28.81 -24.03 -115.10
C MET A 1 29.86 -24.06 -113.97
N LYS A 2 30.86 -24.96 -113.95
CA LYS A 2 31.81 -25.11 -112.82
C LYS A 2 32.84 -23.97 -112.61
N ARG A 3 33.23 -23.21 -113.65
CA ARG A 3 34.11 -22.03 -113.47
C ARG A 3 33.36 -20.81 -112.92
N VAL A 4 32.08 -20.65 -113.28
CA VAL A 4 31.23 -19.56 -112.79
C VAL A 4 30.93 -19.72 -111.30
N ILE A 5 30.64 -20.93 -110.82
CA ILE A 5 30.39 -21.19 -109.39
C ILE A 5 31.63 -20.96 -108.53
N LYS A 6 32.85 -21.26 -109.01
CA LYS A 6 34.09 -21.03 -108.25
C LYS A 6 34.44 -19.54 -108.14
N TYR A 7 34.20 -18.75 -109.18
CA TYR A 7 34.32 -17.28 -109.13
C TYR A 7 33.16 -16.63 -108.36
N ILE A 8 31.97 -17.22 -108.37
CA ILE A 8 30.87 -16.80 -107.50
C ILE A 8 31.20 -17.14 -106.05
N LEU A 9 31.74 -18.31 -105.71
CA LEU A 9 32.11 -18.68 -104.33
C LEU A 9 33.33 -17.92 -103.82
N LEU A 10 34.39 -17.74 -104.61
CA LEU A 10 35.51 -16.84 -104.24
C LEU A 10 35.09 -15.38 -104.22
N GLY A 11 34.16 -14.99 -105.10
CA GLY A 11 33.49 -13.69 -105.07
C GLY A 11 32.64 -13.54 -103.82
N LEU A 12 31.91 -14.57 -103.40
CA LEU A 12 31.06 -14.57 -102.21
C LEU A 12 31.92 -14.60 -100.95
N LEU A 13 33.01 -15.36 -100.94
CA LEU A 13 33.93 -15.47 -99.80
C LEU A 13 34.82 -14.24 -99.71
N GLY A 14 35.20 -13.63 -100.83
CA GLY A 14 35.82 -12.31 -100.90
C GLY A 14 34.84 -11.20 -100.51
N VAL A 15 33.57 -11.31 -100.88
CA VAL A 15 32.49 -10.41 -100.44
C VAL A 15 32.20 -10.60 -98.96
N VAL A 16 32.18 -11.81 -98.41
CA VAL A 16 31.98 -12.11 -96.98
C VAL A 16 33.21 -11.74 -96.16
N ALA A 17 34.41 -11.96 -96.66
CA ALA A 17 35.65 -11.54 -95.99
C ALA A 17 35.85 -10.02 -96.07
N SER A 18 35.49 -9.36 -97.18
CA SER A 18 35.48 -7.90 -97.28
C SER A 18 34.34 -7.29 -96.47
N LEU A 19 33.14 -7.87 -96.47
CA LEU A 19 32.04 -7.49 -95.57
C LEU A 19 32.45 -7.69 -94.11
N GLY A 20 33.12 -8.79 -93.78
CA GLY A 20 33.63 -9.08 -92.44
C GLY A 20 34.77 -8.15 -92.03
N LEU A 21 35.66 -7.77 -92.94
CA LEU A 21 36.71 -6.77 -92.71
C LEU A 21 36.12 -5.37 -92.57
N VAL A 22 35.12 -5.02 -93.39
CA VAL A 22 34.38 -3.76 -93.33
C VAL A 22 33.56 -3.71 -92.03
N LEU A 23 32.85 -4.76 -91.65
CA LEU A 23 32.17 -4.84 -90.35
C LEU A 23 33.18 -4.79 -89.19
N GLY A 24 34.29 -5.50 -89.31
CA GLY A 24 35.35 -5.52 -88.29
C GLY A 24 36.01 -4.16 -88.10
N LEU A 25 36.20 -3.39 -89.18
CA LEU A 25 36.70 -2.02 -89.12
C LEU A 25 35.63 -1.04 -88.63
N LEU A 26 34.39 -1.18 -89.09
CA LEU A 26 33.27 -0.34 -88.68
C LEU A 26 32.90 -0.53 -87.21
N LEU A 27 32.89 -1.76 -86.69
CA LEU A 27 32.49 -2.04 -85.31
C LEU A 27 33.70 -2.13 -84.36
N GLY A 28 34.88 -2.50 -84.87
CA GLY A 28 36.09 -2.72 -84.07
C GLY A 28 36.99 -1.49 -83.90
N THR A 29 36.73 -0.39 -84.62
CA THR A 29 37.46 0.88 -84.48
C THR A 29 36.54 2.00 -84.00
N GLU A 30 37.10 2.99 -83.29
CA GLU A 30 36.35 4.13 -82.75
C GLU A 30 35.74 5.01 -83.85
N ALA A 31 36.54 5.35 -84.87
CA ALA A 31 36.06 6.14 -86.00
C ALA A 31 34.95 5.43 -86.79
N GLY A 32 35.09 4.13 -87.01
CA GLY A 32 34.06 3.31 -87.64
C GLY A 32 32.78 3.23 -86.81
N SER A 33 32.93 3.09 -85.49
CA SER A 33 31.82 2.92 -84.54
C SER A 33 30.99 4.19 -84.44
N ARG A 34 31.67 5.35 -84.35
CA ARG A 34 31.05 6.66 -84.38
C ARG A 34 30.32 6.92 -85.71
N TRP A 35 30.91 6.52 -86.84
CA TRP A 35 30.25 6.62 -88.13
C TRP A 35 28.99 5.76 -88.21
N ALA A 36 29.05 4.51 -87.71
CA ALA A 36 27.93 3.59 -87.70
C ALA A 36 26.76 4.12 -86.84
N LEU A 37 27.05 4.67 -85.65
CA LEU A 37 26.03 5.31 -84.81
C LEU A 37 25.41 6.55 -85.48
N GLY A 38 26.21 7.36 -86.17
CA GLY A 38 25.72 8.53 -86.91
C GLY A 38 24.84 8.22 -88.13
N LYS A 39 24.64 6.94 -88.46
CA LYS A 39 23.68 6.51 -89.50
C LYS A 39 22.33 6.07 -88.94
N VAL A 40 22.19 5.98 -87.61
CA VAL A 40 20.92 5.65 -86.96
C VAL A 40 20.00 6.88 -87.03
N PRO A 41 18.81 6.79 -87.68
CA PRO A 41 17.89 7.92 -87.78
C PRO A 41 17.48 8.44 -86.39
N GLY A 42 17.52 9.76 -86.22
CA GLY A 42 17.12 10.43 -84.99
C GLY A 42 18.09 10.28 -83.81
N LEU A 43 19.22 9.57 -83.96
CA LEU A 43 20.20 9.37 -82.90
C LEU A 43 21.34 10.40 -82.97
N GLU A 44 21.49 11.16 -81.89
CA GLU A 44 22.61 12.05 -81.63
C GLU A 44 23.52 11.42 -80.56
N VAL A 45 24.83 11.44 -80.80
CA VAL A 45 25.83 10.88 -79.89
C VAL A 45 26.91 11.92 -79.62
N ALA A 46 27.09 12.29 -78.35
CA ALA A 46 28.11 13.25 -77.90
C ALA A 46 29.30 12.53 -77.25
N ASP A 47 30.53 12.99 -77.56
CA ASP A 47 31.79 12.50 -76.99
C ASP A 47 31.96 10.97 -76.97
N PHE A 48 31.61 10.30 -78.06
CA PHE A 48 31.78 8.85 -78.20
C PHE A 48 33.26 8.45 -78.09
N GLN A 49 33.56 7.47 -77.24
CA GLN A 49 34.89 6.88 -77.06
C GLN A 49 34.80 5.35 -77.04
N GLY A 50 35.81 4.67 -77.59
CA GLY A 50 35.87 3.20 -77.61
C GLY A 50 35.32 2.58 -78.90
N ARG A 51 34.82 1.34 -78.84
CA ARG A 51 34.39 0.58 -80.03
C ARG A 51 33.08 -0.17 -79.79
N LEU A 52 32.21 -0.17 -80.79
CA LEU A 52 30.91 -0.87 -80.72
C LEU A 52 31.07 -2.37 -80.49
N ALA A 53 32.11 -3.02 -81.02
CA ALA A 53 32.44 -4.42 -80.76
C ALA A 53 33.39 -4.56 -79.55
N GLY A 54 32.84 -4.46 -78.34
CA GLY A 54 33.58 -4.52 -77.09
C GLY A 54 33.03 -3.53 -76.07
N SER A 55 33.83 -2.53 -75.71
CA SER A 55 33.44 -1.49 -74.75
C SER A 55 33.48 -0.10 -75.38
N TRP A 56 32.45 0.69 -75.12
CA TRP A 56 32.35 2.09 -75.50
C TRP A 56 31.58 2.90 -74.45
N GLN A 57 31.78 4.20 -74.49
CA GLN A 57 31.07 5.17 -73.66
C GLN A 57 30.78 6.45 -74.45
N ALA A 58 29.81 7.23 -74.00
CA ALA A 58 29.52 8.56 -74.54
C ALA A 58 29.14 9.51 -73.40
N SER A 59 29.24 10.82 -73.60
CA SER A 59 28.73 11.79 -72.61
C SER A 59 27.21 11.87 -72.65
N MET A 60 26.62 11.71 -73.83
CA MET A 60 25.18 11.68 -74.05
C MET A 60 24.81 10.89 -75.31
N LEU A 61 23.72 10.13 -75.24
CA LEU A 61 23.00 9.56 -76.37
C LEU A 61 21.59 10.11 -76.35
N ARG A 62 21.16 10.80 -77.40
CA ARG A 62 19.79 11.31 -77.51
C ARG A 62 19.17 10.75 -78.77
N TRP A 63 18.10 10.02 -78.62
CA TRP A 63 17.26 9.57 -79.71
C TRP A 63 15.97 10.40 -79.74
N ALA A 64 15.57 10.88 -80.92
CA ALA A 64 14.32 11.60 -81.11
C ALA A 64 13.63 11.15 -82.40
N ASP A 65 12.37 10.72 -82.30
CA ASP A 65 11.52 10.33 -83.44
C ASP A 65 10.04 10.56 -83.11
N GLY A 66 9.27 11.12 -84.06
CA GLY A 66 7.82 11.27 -83.94
C GLY A 66 7.32 12.01 -82.68
N GLY A 67 8.11 12.93 -82.10
CA GLY A 67 7.78 13.63 -80.84
C GLY A 67 8.14 12.87 -79.57
N SER A 68 8.70 11.66 -79.69
CA SER A 68 9.29 10.92 -78.58
C SER A 68 10.79 11.19 -78.50
N THR A 69 11.33 11.37 -77.29
CA THR A 69 12.74 11.59 -77.01
C THR A 69 13.23 10.67 -75.90
N VAL A 70 14.37 10.01 -76.10
CA VAL A 70 15.09 9.26 -75.08
C VAL A 70 16.51 9.81 -75.01
N GLU A 71 16.86 10.44 -73.90
CA GLU A 71 18.21 10.93 -73.62
C GLU A 71 18.86 10.09 -72.53
N VAL A 72 20.02 9.51 -72.82
CA VAL A 72 20.83 8.73 -71.91
C VAL A 72 22.12 9.49 -71.63
N GLN A 73 22.35 9.85 -70.37
CA GLN A 73 23.53 10.57 -69.93
C GLN A 73 24.60 9.63 -69.39
N ALA A 74 25.85 9.88 -69.80
CA ALA A 74 27.02 9.06 -69.52
C ALA A 74 26.83 7.55 -69.75
N PRO A 75 26.27 7.10 -70.90
CA PRO A 75 26.13 5.68 -71.17
C PRO A 75 27.49 5.00 -71.33
N LEU A 76 27.63 3.83 -70.73
CA LEU A 76 28.75 2.91 -70.91
C LEU A 76 28.19 1.52 -71.20
N LEU A 77 28.64 0.91 -72.29
CA LEU A 77 28.33 -0.47 -72.63
C LEU A 77 29.63 -1.24 -72.84
N ALA A 78 29.79 -2.35 -72.14
CA ALA A 78 30.81 -3.36 -72.37
C ALA A 78 30.12 -4.71 -72.58
N TRP A 79 30.37 -5.31 -73.74
CA TRP A 79 29.83 -6.62 -74.08
C TRP A 79 30.91 -7.45 -74.79
N SER A 80 30.69 -8.76 -74.83
CA SER A 80 31.67 -9.73 -75.33
C SER A 80 31.16 -10.40 -76.62
N PRO A 81 31.51 -9.90 -77.82
CA PRO A 81 31.02 -10.44 -79.11
C PRO A 81 31.37 -11.91 -79.34
N ALA A 82 32.44 -12.42 -78.72
CA ALA A 82 32.82 -13.83 -78.78
C ALA A 82 31.73 -14.76 -78.23
N CYS A 83 30.87 -14.28 -77.32
CA CYS A 83 29.73 -15.05 -76.82
C CYS A 83 28.70 -15.38 -77.91
N LEU A 84 28.63 -14.62 -79.00
CA LEU A 84 27.71 -14.93 -80.09
C LEU A 84 28.02 -16.27 -80.76
N LEU A 85 29.27 -16.75 -80.68
CA LEU A 85 29.67 -18.08 -81.18
C LEU A 85 28.99 -19.23 -80.42
N ARG A 86 28.56 -18.98 -79.17
CA ARG A 86 27.77 -19.92 -78.34
C ARG A 86 26.28 -19.57 -78.28
N ALA A 87 25.79 -18.74 -79.22
CA ALA A 87 24.42 -18.25 -79.27
C ALA A 87 23.98 -17.49 -77.99
N THR A 88 24.91 -16.75 -77.36
CA THR A 88 24.65 -15.94 -76.17
C THR A 88 25.10 -14.50 -76.40
N LEU A 89 24.28 -13.53 -75.99
CA LEU A 89 24.65 -12.12 -75.89
C LEU A 89 25.11 -11.83 -74.45
N CYS A 90 26.43 -11.72 -74.25
CA CYS A 90 27.00 -11.36 -72.94
C CYS A 90 27.21 -9.86 -72.85
N ILE A 91 26.44 -9.19 -72.00
CA ILE A 91 26.61 -7.78 -71.65
C ILE A 91 27.27 -7.76 -70.28
N ASP A 92 28.59 -7.54 -70.27
CA ASP A 92 29.38 -7.55 -69.04
C ASP A 92 29.03 -6.35 -68.15
N ARG A 93 28.85 -5.17 -68.77
CA ARG A 93 28.47 -3.93 -68.08
C ARG A 93 27.61 -3.03 -68.95
N LEU A 94 26.49 -2.56 -68.42
CA LEU A 94 25.62 -1.54 -69.04
C LEU A 94 25.27 -0.48 -68.00
N GLN A 95 25.83 0.72 -68.13
CA GLN A 95 25.65 1.79 -67.16
C GLN A 95 25.11 3.06 -67.81
N ALA A 96 24.29 3.79 -67.06
CA ALA A 96 23.86 5.15 -67.39
C ALA A 96 23.72 5.97 -66.11
N GLN A 97 24.17 7.22 -66.12
CA GLN A 97 23.97 8.10 -64.97
C GLN A 97 22.51 8.56 -64.88
N ARG A 98 21.92 8.95 -66.01
CA ARG A 98 20.53 9.34 -66.09
C ARG A 98 19.92 8.90 -67.42
N ILE A 99 18.66 8.48 -67.41
CA ILE A 99 17.86 8.21 -68.61
C ILE A 99 16.60 9.07 -68.51
N ASP A 100 16.45 10.02 -69.42
CA ASP A 100 15.29 10.89 -69.54
C ASP A 100 14.45 10.46 -70.75
N MET A 101 13.20 10.10 -70.52
CA MET A 101 12.26 9.68 -71.57
C MET A 101 11.10 10.66 -71.62
N ALA A 102 10.67 11.00 -72.82
CA ALA A 102 9.40 11.68 -73.06
C ALA A 102 8.79 11.09 -74.33
N PHE A 103 7.55 10.60 -74.27
CA PHE A 103 6.91 9.96 -75.43
C PHE A 103 5.75 10.82 -75.93
N ALA A 104 5.55 10.86 -77.24
CA ALA A 104 4.40 11.57 -77.80
C ALA A 104 3.09 10.89 -77.32
N PRO A 105 2.06 11.66 -76.92
CA PRO A 105 0.78 11.08 -76.50
C PRO A 105 0.12 10.29 -77.65
N SER A 106 -0.23 9.03 -77.41
CA SER A 106 -0.91 8.18 -78.39
C SER A 106 -2.36 8.67 -78.61
N ALA A 107 -2.77 8.83 -79.88
CA ALA A 107 -4.09 9.34 -80.25
C ALA A 107 -5.23 8.30 -80.14
N GLU A 108 -4.92 7.03 -79.86
CA GLU A 108 -5.90 6.00 -79.58
C GLU A 108 -5.86 5.64 -78.09
N ALA A 109 -7.02 5.69 -77.43
CA ALA A 109 -7.18 5.13 -76.09
C ALA A 109 -6.94 3.63 -76.19
N ALA A 110 -5.92 3.13 -75.48
CA ALA A 110 -5.64 1.70 -75.41
C ALA A 110 -6.92 0.95 -74.98
N GLU A 111 -7.27 -0.12 -75.70
CA GLU A 111 -8.41 -0.97 -75.35
C GLU A 111 -8.29 -1.42 -73.88
N SER A 112 -9.33 -1.18 -73.09
CA SER A 112 -9.43 -1.51 -71.67
C SER A 112 -9.67 -3.01 -71.47
N GLY A 113 -8.69 -3.83 -71.87
CA GLY A 113 -8.64 -5.26 -71.60
C GLY A 113 -7.56 -5.61 -70.56
N PRO A 114 -7.58 -6.82 -69.98
CA PRO A 114 -6.50 -7.29 -69.12
C PRO A 114 -5.17 -7.22 -69.85
N LEU A 115 -4.12 -6.77 -69.16
CA LEU A 115 -2.82 -6.51 -69.76
C LEU A 115 -2.19 -7.84 -70.21
N GLN A 116 -2.20 -8.12 -71.52
CA GLN A 116 -1.65 -9.35 -72.07
C GLN A 116 -0.13 -9.22 -72.27
N LEU A 117 0.63 -10.10 -71.63
CA LEU A 117 2.08 -10.13 -71.82
C LEU A 117 2.42 -10.98 -73.06
N PRO A 118 3.31 -10.51 -73.95
CA PRO A 118 3.74 -11.28 -75.11
C PRO A 118 4.54 -12.52 -74.68
N ALA A 119 4.46 -13.62 -75.44
CA ALA A 119 5.39 -14.74 -75.24
C ALA A 119 6.77 -14.35 -75.78
N LEU A 120 7.79 -14.28 -74.92
CA LEU A 120 9.13 -13.81 -75.29
C LEU A 120 10.07 -15.01 -75.51
N ARG A 121 10.21 -15.41 -76.78
CA ARG A 121 11.22 -16.38 -77.23
C ARG A 121 12.39 -15.67 -77.84
N LEU A 122 13.51 -15.62 -77.11
CA LEU A 122 14.73 -15.01 -77.62
C LEU A 122 15.52 -16.02 -78.47
N PRO A 123 16.01 -15.61 -79.66
CA PRO A 123 16.84 -16.46 -80.52
C PRO A 123 18.25 -16.69 -79.97
N LEU A 124 18.66 -15.87 -78.98
CA LEU A 124 19.94 -15.95 -78.28
C LEU A 124 19.66 -15.89 -76.78
N ALA A 125 20.44 -16.63 -75.98
CA ALA A 125 20.47 -16.43 -74.53
C ALA A 125 21.08 -15.05 -74.22
N ILE A 126 20.67 -14.39 -73.15
CA ILE A 126 21.24 -13.10 -72.72
C ILE A 126 21.85 -13.27 -71.34
N GLU A 127 23.11 -12.87 -71.16
CA GLU A 127 23.77 -12.83 -69.86
C GLU A 127 24.05 -11.36 -69.53
N LEU A 128 23.40 -10.84 -68.48
CA LEU A 128 23.57 -9.46 -68.00
C LEU A 128 24.41 -9.49 -66.72
N GLY A 129 25.67 -9.07 -66.83
CA GLY A 129 26.61 -9.00 -65.71
C GLY A 129 26.23 -7.88 -64.73
N GLU A 130 26.50 -6.63 -65.10
CA GLU A 130 26.19 -5.46 -64.28
C GLU A 130 25.40 -4.42 -65.08
N VAL A 131 24.11 -4.27 -64.82
CA VAL A 131 23.30 -3.16 -65.33
C VAL A 131 23.13 -2.13 -64.21
N LYS A 132 23.54 -0.87 -64.41
CA LYS A 132 23.39 0.20 -63.42
C LYS A 132 22.79 1.47 -64.03
N VAL A 133 21.68 1.94 -63.49
CA VAL A 133 21.03 3.20 -63.89
C VAL A 133 20.89 4.10 -62.68
N GLY A 134 21.57 5.26 -62.69
CA GLY A 134 21.54 6.20 -61.57
C GLY A 134 20.17 6.86 -61.35
N GLN A 135 19.57 7.39 -62.41
CA GLN A 135 18.25 8.03 -62.34
C GLN A 135 17.45 7.77 -63.63
N LEU A 136 16.18 7.40 -63.51
CA LEU A 136 15.27 7.23 -64.63
C LEU A 136 14.13 8.25 -64.52
N ARG A 137 13.91 9.06 -65.56
CA ARG A 137 12.82 10.06 -65.61
C ARG A 137 11.90 9.80 -66.80
N LEU A 138 10.61 10.05 -66.59
CA LEU A 138 9.60 10.05 -67.64
C LEU A 138 8.78 11.34 -67.55
N ASP A 139 8.70 12.07 -68.66
CA ASP A 139 7.97 13.35 -68.77
C ASP A 139 8.32 14.35 -67.64
N GLY A 140 9.59 14.38 -67.24
CA GLY A 140 10.11 15.25 -66.19
C GLY A 140 9.91 14.74 -64.75
N SER A 141 9.26 13.59 -64.55
CA SER A 141 9.05 12.97 -63.23
C SER A 141 10.07 11.85 -62.97
N ASP A 142 10.64 11.80 -61.76
CA ASP A 142 11.53 10.72 -61.32
C ASP A 142 10.74 9.40 -61.17
N LEU A 143 11.09 8.40 -61.99
CA LEU A 143 10.48 7.07 -61.93
C LEU A 143 11.20 6.17 -60.92
N LEU A 144 12.53 6.07 -61.02
CA LEU A 144 13.39 5.15 -60.25
C LEU A 144 14.78 5.76 -60.05
N GLY A 145 15.46 5.43 -58.93
CA GLY A 145 16.85 5.78 -58.63
C GLY A 145 17.72 4.55 -58.32
N ASP A 146 19.02 4.68 -58.58
CA ASP A 146 20.06 3.69 -58.24
C ASP A 146 19.70 2.23 -58.54
N LEU A 147 19.14 1.99 -59.73
CA LEU A 147 18.81 0.64 -60.20
C LEU A 147 20.11 -0.12 -60.48
N GLN A 148 20.24 -1.31 -59.89
CA GLN A 148 21.30 -2.27 -60.19
C GLN A 148 20.69 -3.64 -60.48
N LEU A 149 20.99 -4.22 -61.64
CA LEU A 149 20.43 -5.50 -62.08
C LEU A 149 21.54 -6.42 -62.61
N ALA A 150 21.55 -7.65 -62.11
CA ALA A 150 22.28 -8.78 -62.65
C ALA A 150 21.28 -9.91 -62.92
N ALA A 151 21.27 -10.43 -64.14
CA ALA A 151 20.30 -11.43 -64.57
C ALA A 151 20.79 -12.24 -65.76
N HIS A 152 20.28 -13.45 -65.91
CA HIS A 152 20.52 -14.27 -67.09
C HIS A 152 19.22 -14.82 -67.66
N TRP A 153 19.12 -14.75 -68.98
CA TRP A 153 18.00 -15.22 -69.77
C TRP A 153 18.43 -16.42 -70.59
N THR A 154 17.77 -17.56 -70.36
CA THR A 154 18.04 -18.83 -71.04
C THR A 154 16.77 -19.34 -71.73
N GLY A 155 16.85 -20.49 -72.40
CA GLY A 155 15.69 -21.14 -73.01
C GLY A 155 14.61 -21.56 -71.99
N SER A 156 14.94 -21.67 -70.70
CA SER A 156 14.01 -22.01 -69.62
C SER A 156 13.39 -20.78 -68.92
N GLY A 157 13.84 -19.56 -69.22
CA GLY A 157 13.34 -18.32 -68.62
C GLY A 157 14.43 -17.35 -68.17
N MET A 158 14.00 -16.27 -67.52
CA MET A 158 14.85 -15.23 -66.92
C MET A 158 15.06 -15.52 -65.44
N ARG A 159 16.31 -15.60 -65.02
CA ARG A 159 16.70 -15.64 -63.62
C ARG A 159 17.32 -14.30 -63.24
N ILE A 160 16.73 -13.67 -62.23
CA ILE A 160 17.23 -12.44 -61.62
C ILE A 160 18.14 -12.87 -60.47
N ASP A 161 19.44 -12.69 -60.67
CA ASP A 161 20.44 -13.00 -59.63
C ASP A 161 20.41 -11.92 -58.54
N SER A 162 20.28 -10.65 -58.93
CA SER A 162 20.03 -9.54 -58.02
C SER A 162 19.41 -8.35 -58.73
N LEU A 163 18.36 -7.79 -58.16
CA LEU A 163 17.82 -6.48 -58.49
C LEU A 163 17.82 -5.63 -57.22
N HIS A 164 18.60 -4.55 -57.23
CA HIS A 164 18.55 -3.51 -56.20
C HIS A 164 17.92 -2.25 -56.80
N LEU A 165 17.02 -1.63 -56.05
CA LEU A 165 16.33 -0.42 -56.47
C LEU A 165 16.12 0.51 -55.28
N GLN A 166 16.38 1.79 -55.47
CA GLN A 166 16.13 2.81 -54.46
C GLN A 166 15.22 3.91 -55.00
N ARG A 167 14.20 4.28 -54.22
CA ARG A 167 13.37 5.44 -54.50
C ARG A 167 13.06 6.13 -53.19
N ASP A 168 13.53 7.36 -53.02
CA ASP A 168 13.45 8.09 -51.76
C ASP A 168 14.03 7.23 -50.61
N ASP A 169 13.27 6.99 -49.55
CA ASP A 169 13.62 6.12 -48.41
C ASP A 169 13.23 4.65 -48.61
N LEU A 170 12.68 4.28 -49.78
CA LEU A 170 12.31 2.92 -50.13
C LEU A 170 13.48 2.19 -50.80
N GLN A 171 13.87 1.05 -50.25
CA GLN A 171 14.87 0.16 -50.85
C GLN A 171 14.28 -1.21 -51.12
N LEU A 172 14.43 -1.70 -52.35
CA LEU A 172 13.96 -3.00 -52.79
C LEU A 172 15.15 -3.85 -53.23
N ASN A 173 15.29 -5.02 -52.64
CA ASN A 173 16.15 -6.11 -53.12
C ASN A 173 15.26 -7.25 -53.62
N LEU A 174 15.47 -7.71 -54.85
CA LEU A 174 14.67 -8.76 -55.46
C LEU A 174 15.55 -9.78 -56.18
N GLN A 175 15.19 -11.06 -56.04
CA GLN A 175 15.83 -12.16 -56.74
C GLN A 175 14.79 -13.23 -57.08
N GLY A 176 15.07 -14.07 -58.06
CA GLY A 176 14.22 -15.22 -58.37
C GLY A 176 14.09 -15.51 -59.85
N ASP A 177 13.12 -16.35 -60.18
CA ASP A 177 12.95 -16.91 -61.52
C ASP A 177 11.61 -16.43 -62.10
N LEU A 178 11.63 -16.08 -63.39
CA LEU A 178 10.48 -15.66 -64.17
C LEU A 178 10.54 -16.37 -65.52
N GLN A 179 9.47 -17.09 -65.88
CA GLN A 179 9.37 -17.77 -67.16
C GLN A 179 8.44 -16.97 -68.09
N PRO A 180 8.95 -16.31 -69.13
CA PRO A 180 8.17 -15.40 -69.98
C PRO A 180 7.46 -16.15 -71.14
N GLU A 181 6.91 -17.32 -70.81
CA GLU A 181 6.08 -18.16 -71.68
C GLU A 181 4.82 -18.61 -70.93
N GLY A 182 3.75 -18.95 -71.66
CA GLY A 182 2.47 -19.34 -71.04
C GLY A 182 1.87 -18.21 -70.21
N ASP A 183 1.43 -18.53 -68.99
CA ASP A 183 0.82 -17.58 -68.04
C ASP A 183 1.83 -16.79 -67.18
N TRP A 184 3.10 -16.79 -67.60
CA TRP A 184 4.22 -16.16 -66.89
C TRP A 184 4.42 -16.67 -65.45
N PRO A 185 4.81 -17.95 -65.27
CA PRO A 185 5.17 -18.47 -63.96
C PRO A 185 6.31 -17.67 -63.31
N VAL A 186 6.15 -17.31 -62.05
CA VAL A 186 7.16 -16.59 -61.26
C VAL A 186 7.39 -17.25 -59.91
N GLN A 187 8.63 -17.17 -59.45
CA GLN A 187 9.05 -17.44 -58.08
C GLN A 187 10.04 -16.36 -57.67
N LEU A 188 9.51 -15.32 -57.00
CA LEU A 188 10.28 -14.13 -56.62
C LEU A 188 10.39 -14.04 -55.10
N GLN A 189 11.55 -13.62 -54.63
CA GLN A 189 11.81 -13.23 -53.25
C GLN A 189 12.22 -11.76 -53.25
N ALA A 190 11.57 -10.98 -52.39
CA ALA A 190 11.82 -9.56 -52.25
C ALA A 190 12.05 -9.18 -50.78
N GLN A 191 13.02 -8.31 -50.54
CA GLN A 191 13.19 -7.60 -49.28
C GLN A 191 12.96 -6.12 -49.54
N LEU A 192 12.01 -5.54 -48.82
CA LEU A 192 11.59 -4.16 -48.96
C LEU A 192 11.84 -3.43 -47.63
N GLN A 193 12.65 -2.38 -47.67
CA GLN A 193 12.76 -1.43 -46.57
C GLN A 193 11.86 -0.24 -46.88
N LEU A 194 10.89 -0.02 -46.01
CA LEU A 194 9.97 1.12 -46.07
C LEU A 194 10.51 2.30 -45.23
N PRO A 195 10.01 3.52 -45.47
CA PRO A 195 10.31 4.68 -44.63
C PRO A 195 10.00 4.41 -43.15
N ALA A 196 10.86 4.93 -42.26
CA ALA A 196 10.68 4.73 -40.82
C ALA A 196 9.44 5.47 -40.30
N VAL A 197 8.68 4.82 -39.41
CA VAL A 197 7.49 5.39 -38.77
C VAL A 197 7.77 5.53 -37.28
N ASP A 198 7.60 6.74 -36.72
CA ASP A 198 7.93 7.06 -35.32
C ASP A 198 9.38 6.68 -34.95
N GLY A 199 10.32 6.89 -35.88
CA GLY A 199 11.73 6.52 -35.73
C GLY A 199 12.02 5.02 -35.77
N LYS A 200 11.02 4.16 -36.00
CA LYS A 200 11.20 2.70 -36.12
C LYS A 200 11.36 2.28 -37.58
N PRO A 201 12.38 1.46 -37.92
CA PRO A 201 12.51 0.92 -39.26
C PRO A 201 11.35 -0.03 -39.57
N TRP A 202 10.95 -0.13 -40.84
CA TRP A 202 9.91 -1.05 -41.27
C TRP A 202 10.39 -1.88 -42.46
N GLN A 203 10.55 -3.18 -42.25
CA GLN A 203 11.11 -4.11 -43.24
C GLN A 203 10.11 -5.21 -43.58
N LEU A 204 9.97 -5.54 -44.85
CA LEU A 204 9.14 -6.64 -45.34
C LEU A 204 9.98 -7.63 -46.13
N ALA A 205 9.85 -8.91 -45.80
CA ALA A 205 10.37 -10.02 -46.59
C ALA A 205 9.18 -10.74 -47.25
N LEU A 206 9.08 -10.67 -48.56
CA LEU A 206 7.96 -11.17 -49.36
C LEU A 206 8.41 -12.27 -50.31
N THR A 207 7.53 -13.25 -50.52
CA THR A 207 7.64 -14.28 -51.55
C THR A 207 6.41 -14.23 -52.42
N ALA A 208 6.62 -14.19 -53.74
CA ALA A 208 5.55 -14.21 -54.74
C ALA A 208 5.72 -15.46 -55.60
N THR A 209 4.69 -16.31 -55.65
CA THR A 209 4.71 -17.55 -56.45
C THR A 209 3.42 -17.72 -57.22
N GLY A 210 3.49 -18.30 -58.42
CA GLY A 210 2.32 -18.59 -59.24
C GLY A 210 2.44 -18.01 -60.64
N GLU A 211 1.30 -17.66 -61.23
CA GLU A 211 1.19 -17.23 -62.63
C GLU A 211 0.86 -15.73 -62.66
N LEU A 212 1.74 -14.91 -63.24
CA LEU A 212 1.58 -13.45 -63.26
C LEU A 212 0.32 -13.01 -64.04
N GLN A 213 -0.08 -13.76 -65.07
CA GLN A 213 -1.31 -13.51 -65.84
C GLN A 213 -2.59 -14.06 -65.18
N LYS A 214 -2.47 -14.98 -64.20
CA LYS A 214 -3.62 -15.50 -63.44
C LYS A 214 -3.56 -15.03 -62.01
N THR A 215 -2.99 -15.83 -61.11
CA THR A 215 -2.97 -15.57 -59.67
C THR A 215 -1.56 -15.73 -59.12
N LEU A 216 -1.09 -14.69 -58.44
CA LEU A 216 0.10 -14.70 -57.61
C LEU A 216 -0.30 -14.94 -56.16
N LYS A 217 0.31 -15.95 -55.53
CA LYS A 217 0.27 -16.14 -54.08
C LYS A 217 1.38 -15.31 -53.45
N LEU A 218 1.01 -14.47 -52.48
CA LEU A 218 1.93 -13.73 -51.65
C LEU A 218 2.01 -14.37 -50.26
N ALA A 219 3.22 -14.56 -49.77
CA ALA A 219 3.49 -14.89 -48.38
C ALA A 219 4.71 -14.11 -47.91
N GLY A 220 4.66 -13.55 -46.70
CA GLY A 220 5.77 -12.76 -46.19
C GLY A 220 5.65 -12.40 -44.73
N THR A 221 6.72 -11.77 -44.24
CA THR A 221 6.82 -11.26 -42.87
C THR A 221 7.19 -9.79 -42.90
N SER A 222 6.66 -9.06 -41.94
CA SER A 222 6.95 -7.66 -41.66
C SER A 222 7.63 -7.59 -40.30
N SER A 223 8.63 -6.70 -40.16
CA SER A 223 9.36 -6.51 -38.91
C SER A 223 9.71 -5.05 -38.64
N GLY A 224 9.89 -4.71 -37.36
CA GLY A 224 10.30 -3.38 -36.89
C GLY A 224 9.12 -2.55 -36.39
N TYR A 225 8.52 -1.70 -37.24
CA TYR A 225 7.33 -0.92 -36.87
C TYR A 225 6.10 -1.81 -36.64
N LEU A 226 5.87 -2.78 -37.53
CA LEU A 226 4.80 -3.77 -37.45
C LEU A 226 5.39 -5.17 -37.62
N ASP A 227 5.49 -5.92 -36.52
CA ASP A 227 5.85 -7.33 -36.56
C ASP A 227 4.60 -8.16 -36.95
N ALA A 228 4.55 -8.67 -38.18
CA ALA A 228 3.37 -9.33 -38.70
C ALA A 228 3.68 -10.38 -39.78
N THR A 229 2.71 -11.26 -40.03
CA THR A 229 2.69 -12.16 -41.20
C THR A 229 1.66 -11.65 -42.21
N LEU A 230 2.02 -11.72 -43.49
CA LEU A 230 1.17 -11.35 -44.61
C LEU A 230 0.97 -12.57 -45.50
N ASN A 231 -0.27 -12.92 -45.81
CA ASN A 231 -0.60 -14.00 -46.74
C ASN A 231 -1.74 -13.56 -47.65
N GLY A 232 -1.72 -13.95 -48.92
CA GLY A 232 -2.81 -13.60 -49.82
C GLY A 232 -2.61 -14.03 -51.26
N GLN A 233 -3.55 -13.58 -52.10
CA GLN A 233 -3.55 -13.80 -53.53
C GLN A 233 -3.86 -12.47 -54.22
N LEU A 234 -3.17 -12.17 -55.31
CA LEU A 234 -3.54 -11.07 -56.22
C LEU A 234 -3.47 -11.49 -57.67
N GLN A 235 -4.26 -10.82 -58.50
CA GLN A 235 -4.18 -10.91 -59.96
C GLN A 235 -3.55 -9.61 -60.48
N ALA A 236 -2.22 -9.57 -60.54
CA ALA A 236 -1.45 -8.35 -60.76
C ALA A 236 -1.75 -7.63 -62.09
N LEU A 237 -2.14 -8.38 -63.12
CA LEU A 237 -2.41 -7.88 -64.48
C LEU A 237 -3.91 -7.86 -64.84
N ALA A 238 -4.77 -8.36 -63.96
CA ALA A 238 -6.21 -8.29 -64.17
C ALA A 238 -6.71 -6.86 -63.95
N GLU A 239 -7.75 -6.49 -64.68
CA GLU A 239 -8.36 -5.17 -64.57
C GLU A 239 -8.77 -4.88 -63.13
N HIS A 240 -8.45 -3.68 -62.65
CA HIS A 240 -8.72 -3.24 -61.28
C HIS A 240 -8.01 -4.03 -60.16
N LEU A 241 -7.01 -4.87 -60.46
CA LEU A 241 -6.16 -5.53 -59.46
C LEU A 241 -6.94 -6.31 -58.37
N PRO A 242 -7.71 -7.37 -58.69
CA PRO A 242 -8.36 -8.20 -57.69
C PRO A 242 -7.36 -8.80 -56.69
N ALA A 243 -7.60 -8.63 -55.40
CA ALA A 243 -6.77 -9.20 -54.34
C ALA A 243 -7.56 -9.68 -53.13
N THR A 244 -7.00 -10.69 -52.45
CA THR A 244 -7.41 -11.15 -51.12
C THR A 244 -6.17 -11.23 -50.25
N LEU A 245 -6.09 -10.39 -49.22
CA LEU A 245 -4.94 -10.26 -48.33
C LEU A 245 -5.37 -10.49 -46.88
N GLN A 246 -4.49 -11.11 -46.10
CA GLN A 246 -4.64 -11.30 -44.66
C GLN A 246 -3.34 -10.91 -43.96
N ILE A 247 -3.45 -10.05 -42.97
CA ILE A 247 -2.36 -9.62 -42.08
C ILE A 247 -2.66 -10.14 -40.68
N ARG A 248 -1.66 -10.74 -40.02
CA ARG A 248 -1.75 -11.15 -38.62
C ARG A 248 -0.56 -10.67 -37.82
N SER A 249 -0.80 -10.10 -36.65
CA SER A 249 0.23 -9.68 -35.69
C SER A 249 -0.17 -10.12 -34.28
N GLU A 250 0.79 -10.61 -33.49
CA GLU A 250 0.54 -10.96 -32.09
C GLU A 250 0.29 -9.73 -31.23
N ALA A 251 1.02 -8.65 -31.52
CA ALA A 251 1.02 -7.40 -30.78
C ALA A 251 1.46 -6.27 -31.69
N PHE A 252 0.64 -5.22 -31.79
CA PHE A 252 0.98 -4.01 -32.52
C PHE A 252 0.64 -2.76 -31.73
N LYS A 253 1.61 -1.88 -31.55
CA LYS A 253 1.47 -0.60 -30.87
C LYS A 253 1.73 0.54 -31.87
N PRO A 254 0.69 1.28 -32.32
CA PRO A 254 0.82 2.26 -33.39
C PRO A 254 1.78 3.42 -33.10
N ALA A 255 1.94 3.83 -31.83
CA ALA A 255 2.84 4.90 -31.45
C ALA A 255 3.51 4.61 -30.09
N GLY A 256 4.79 4.97 -29.95
CA GLY A 256 5.57 4.70 -28.73
C GLY A 256 5.05 5.45 -27.49
N SER A 257 4.42 6.61 -27.69
CA SER A 257 3.87 7.46 -26.64
C SER A 257 2.58 6.94 -25.99
N LEU A 258 1.90 5.97 -26.60
CA LEU A 258 0.67 5.41 -26.04
C LEU A 258 0.97 4.51 -24.83
N PRO A 259 0.05 4.32 -23.88
CA PRO A 259 0.17 3.28 -22.86
C PRO A 259 0.09 1.86 -23.46
N ASP A 260 0.65 0.87 -22.77
CA ASP A 260 0.66 -0.53 -23.23
C ASP A 260 -0.73 -1.17 -23.29
N THR A 261 -1.69 -0.62 -22.54
CA THR A 261 -3.12 -0.95 -22.58
C THR A 261 -3.78 -0.65 -23.93
N LEU A 262 -3.17 0.19 -24.79
CA LEU A 262 -3.62 0.50 -26.15
C LEU A 262 -2.91 -0.32 -27.24
N GLN A 263 -2.16 -1.36 -26.86
CA GLN A 263 -1.59 -2.32 -27.80
C GLN A 263 -2.69 -3.20 -28.42
N LEU A 264 -2.68 -3.37 -29.74
CA LEU A 264 -3.56 -4.28 -30.46
C LEU A 264 -2.99 -5.70 -30.40
N ASN A 265 -3.51 -6.51 -29.48
CA ASN A 265 -3.17 -7.93 -29.40
C ASN A 265 -4.00 -8.75 -30.37
N GLN A 266 -3.39 -9.81 -30.91
CA GLN A 266 -4.05 -10.74 -31.84
C GLN A 266 -4.70 -10.01 -33.03
N LEU A 267 -4.02 -8.99 -33.55
CA LEU A 267 -4.49 -8.22 -34.69
C LEU A 267 -4.63 -9.14 -35.90
N LYS A 268 -5.85 -9.21 -36.44
CA LYS A 268 -6.17 -9.85 -37.71
C LYS A 268 -6.84 -8.83 -38.60
N LEU A 269 -6.35 -8.66 -39.82
CA LEU A 269 -6.94 -7.77 -40.82
C LEU A 269 -7.05 -8.53 -42.14
N ASP A 270 -8.27 -8.67 -42.64
CA ASP A 270 -8.62 -9.28 -43.92
C ASP A 270 -9.07 -8.20 -44.89
N ALA A 271 -8.58 -8.25 -46.12
CA ALA A 271 -8.97 -7.36 -47.22
C ALA A 271 -9.31 -8.18 -48.46
N LYS A 272 -10.48 -7.93 -49.07
CA LYS A 272 -10.91 -8.64 -50.29
C LYS A 272 -11.66 -7.72 -51.23
N GLY A 273 -11.25 -7.67 -52.49
CA GLY A 273 -11.93 -6.87 -53.51
C GLY A 273 -11.02 -6.50 -54.67
N ASP A 274 -11.34 -5.39 -55.33
CA ASP A 274 -10.60 -4.81 -56.45
C ASP A 274 -10.69 -3.26 -56.38
N LEU A 275 -9.90 -2.55 -57.18
CA LEU A 275 -9.82 -1.09 -57.21
C LEU A 275 -11.07 -0.38 -57.76
N LEU A 276 -11.97 -1.09 -58.45
CA LEU A 276 -13.20 -0.51 -59.01
C LEU A 276 -14.36 -0.61 -58.03
N LYS A 277 -14.57 -1.80 -57.44
CA LYS A 277 -15.62 -2.08 -56.46
C LYS A 277 -15.19 -1.75 -55.03
N GLY A 278 -13.89 -1.55 -54.81
CA GLY A 278 -13.28 -1.37 -53.50
C GLY A 278 -12.88 -2.68 -52.83
N TYR A 279 -11.99 -2.56 -51.86
CA TYR A 279 -11.57 -3.63 -50.97
C TYR A 279 -12.43 -3.62 -49.71
N GLN A 280 -13.19 -4.69 -49.51
CA GLN A 280 -13.87 -4.93 -48.24
C GLN A 280 -12.82 -5.28 -47.19
N LEU A 281 -12.80 -4.51 -46.11
CA LEU A 281 -11.95 -4.70 -44.94
C LEU A 281 -12.76 -5.34 -43.81
N SER A 282 -12.17 -6.32 -43.14
CA SER A 282 -12.67 -6.87 -41.89
C SER A 282 -11.49 -7.10 -40.94
N GLY A 283 -11.53 -6.52 -39.76
CA GLY A 283 -10.46 -6.61 -38.78
C GLY A 283 -10.96 -6.90 -37.37
N THR A 284 -10.12 -7.59 -36.60
CA THR A 284 -10.36 -7.87 -35.18
C THR A 284 -9.07 -7.72 -34.40
N ALA A 285 -9.15 -7.19 -33.18
CA ALA A 285 -8.04 -7.16 -32.23
C ALA A 285 -8.58 -7.16 -30.79
N SER A 286 -7.70 -7.38 -29.81
CA SER A 286 -8.00 -7.23 -28.39
C SER A 286 -7.07 -6.20 -27.77
N LEU A 287 -7.63 -5.24 -27.05
CA LEU A 287 -6.89 -4.28 -26.24
C LEU A 287 -6.75 -4.87 -24.83
N PRO A 288 -5.53 -5.01 -24.27
CA PRO A 288 -5.31 -5.65 -22.97
C PRO A 288 -6.19 -5.08 -21.86
N ALA A 289 -6.21 -3.74 -21.76
CA ALA A 289 -6.90 -2.95 -20.75
C ALA A 289 -6.66 -3.40 -19.27
N GLU A 290 -6.96 -2.56 -18.29
CA GLU A 290 -7.00 -3.00 -16.90
C GLU A 290 -8.30 -3.77 -16.62
N GLN A 291 -8.25 -4.78 -15.73
CA GLN A 291 -9.36 -5.67 -15.35
C GLN A 291 -9.78 -6.69 -16.41
N SER A 292 -10.14 -6.26 -17.62
CA SER A 292 -10.65 -7.15 -18.67
C SER A 292 -10.34 -6.61 -20.08
N PRO A 293 -9.91 -7.47 -21.03
CA PRO A 293 -9.65 -7.04 -22.40
C PRO A 293 -10.87 -6.44 -23.09
N ILE A 294 -10.64 -5.47 -23.98
CA ILE A 294 -11.67 -4.84 -24.79
C ILE A 294 -11.54 -5.35 -26.22
N ALA A 295 -12.62 -5.91 -26.76
CA ALA A 295 -12.65 -6.40 -28.13
C ALA A 295 -12.78 -5.22 -29.11
N LEU A 296 -11.98 -5.24 -30.16
CA LEU A 296 -12.04 -4.33 -31.29
C LEU A 296 -12.49 -5.11 -32.52
N ALA A 297 -13.52 -4.61 -33.19
CA ALA A 297 -13.95 -5.09 -34.50
C ALA A 297 -14.02 -3.93 -35.49
N LEU A 298 -13.59 -4.18 -36.72
CA LEU A 298 -13.54 -3.23 -37.82
C LEU A 298 -14.21 -3.85 -39.05
N SER A 299 -15.07 -3.12 -39.72
CA SER A 299 -15.53 -3.46 -41.07
C SER A 299 -15.72 -2.21 -41.92
N GLY A 300 -15.32 -2.27 -43.18
CA GLY A 300 -15.50 -1.17 -44.10
C GLY A 300 -15.13 -1.52 -45.54
N LEU A 301 -15.12 -0.52 -46.40
CA LEU A 301 -14.76 -0.60 -47.80
C LEU A 301 -13.83 0.56 -48.13
N VAL A 302 -12.72 0.29 -48.80
CA VAL A 302 -11.80 1.33 -49.28
C VAL A 302 -11.57 1.18 -50.78
N ASP A 303 -11.64 2.27 -51.51
CA ASP A 303 -11.34 2.30 -52.95
C ASP A 303 -10.40 3.47 -53.29
N SER A 304 -10.23 3.74 -54.58
CA SER A 304 -9.36 4.83 -55.04
C SER A 304 -9.92 6.23 -54.77
N LYS A 305 -11.23 6.35 -54.52
CA LYS A 305 -11.97 7.62 -54.36
C LYS A 305 -12.19 7.97 -52.90
N GLY A 306 -12.33 6.97 -52.03
CA GLY A 306 -12.65 7.18 -50.63
C GLY A 306 -12.62 5.91 -49.78
N ALA A 307 -13.07 6.06 -48.54
CA ALA A 307 -13.27 4.97 -47.60
C ALA A 307 -14.62 5.10 -46.90
N ARG A 308 -15.29 3.97 -46.70
CA ARG A 308 -16.46 3.84 -45.85
C ARG A 308 -16.14 2.88 -44.71
N LEU A 309 -16.22 3.37 -43.49
CA LEU A 309 -16.17 2.60 -42.27
C LEU A 309 -17.59 2.24 -41.84
N ASP A 310 -18.00 0.99 -42.13
CA ASP A 310 -19.33 0.48 -41.79
C ASP A 310 -19.49 0.32 -40.26
N ALA A 311 -18.42 -0.08 -39.58
CA ALA A 311 -18.33 -0.16 -38.12
C ALA A 311 -16.87 -0.20 -37.64
N LEU A 312 -16.53 0.60 -36.64
CA LEU A 312 -15.43 0.38 -35.70
C LEU A 312 -16.04 0.28 -34.30
N ASP A 313 -16.08 -0.95 -33.79
CA ASP A 313 -16.74 -1.30 -32.54
C ASP A 313 -15.68 -1.66 -31.48
N LEU A 314 -15.65 -0.90 -30.38
CA LEU A 314 -14.93 -1.25 -29.15
C LEU A 314 -15.94 -1.74 -28.13
N THR A 315 -15.84 -3.00 -27.71
CA THR A 315 -16.83 -3.64 -26.84
C THR A 315 -16.16 -4.19 -25.58
N ALA A 316 -16.53 -3.64 -24.42
CA ALA A 316 -16.15 -4.16 -23.11
C ALA A 316 -17.22 -5.12 -22.55
N SER A 317 -18.50 -4.86 -22.86
CA SER A 317 -19.65 -5.75 -22.59
C SER A 317 -20.84 -5.37 -23.48
N ASP A 318 -21.95 -6.10 -23.41
CA ASP A 318 -23.17 -5.82 -24.18
C ASP A 318 -23.76 -4.42 -23.94
N THR A 319 -23.48 -3.82 -22.78
CA THR A 319 -23.96 -2.49 -22.39
C THR A 319 -22.85 -1.43 -22.39
N GLN A 320 -21.59 -1.82 -22.63
CA GLN A 320 -20.42 -0.95 -22.55
C GLN A 320 -19.63 -1.00 -23.85
N ARG A 321 -19.87 -0.02 -24.73
CA ARG A 321 -19.35 -0.03 -26.10
C ARG A 321 -19.13 1.38 -26.67
N VAL A 322 -18.28 1.45 -27.69
CA VAL A 322 -18.17 2.59 -28.60
C VAL A 322 -18.34 2.08 -30.02
N LYS A 323 -19.18 2.75 -30.80
CA LYS A 323 -19.35 2.49 -32.22
C LYS A 323 -19.05 3.74 -33.03
N LEU A 324 -18.19 3.60 -34.03
CA LEU A 324 -17.89 4.65 -34.98
C LEU A 324 -18.27 4.19 -36.39
N GLN A 325 -19.03 5.02 -37.10
CA GLN A 325 -19.30 4.89 -38.52
C GLN A 325 -18.78 6.13 -39.22
N ALA A 326 -18.13 5.97 -40.37
CA ALA A 326 -17.58 7.10 -41.08
C ALA A 326 -17.55 6.90 -42.60
N THR A 327 -17.60 8.00 -43.34
CA THR A 327 -17.32 8.05 -44.78
C THR A 327 -16.26 9.11 -45.01
N ALA A 328 -15.31 8.84 -45.90
CA ALA A 328 -14.30 9.78 -46.33
C ALA A 328 -14.20 9.75 -47.86
N ASP A 329 -14.10 10.93 -48.47
CA ASP A 329 -13.85 11.13 -49.90
C ASP A 329 -12.61 12.02 -50.04
N TRP A 330 -11.72 11.67 -50.96
CA TRP A 330 -10.49 12.42 -51.24
C TRP A 330 -10.31 12.73 -52.73
N GLN A 331 -11.37 12.67 -53.55
CA GLN A 331 -11.28 12.92 -55.00
C GLN A 331 -10.97 14.39 -55.34
N GLN A 332 -11.54 15.33 -54.58
CA GLN A 332 -11.41 16.78 -54.79
C GLN A 332 -10.87 17.53 -53.56
N GLY A 333 -10.38 16.79 -52.56
CA GLY A 333 -10.04 17.28 -51.22
C GLY A 333 -10.58 16.32 -50.15
N LEU A 334 -10.01 16.32 -48.95
CA LEU A 334 -10.46 15.43 -47.87
C LEU A 334 -11.77 15.95 -47.27
N THR A 335 -12.84 15.21 -47.50
CA THR A 335 -14.12 15.37 -46.80
C THR A 335 -14.42 14.10 -46.01
N ALA A 336 -14.99 14.25 -44.82
CA ALA A 336 -15.38 13.10 -44.02
C ALA A 336 -16.63 13.36 -43.19
N ASP A 337 -17.51 12.38 -43.12
CA ASP A 337 -18.65 12.38 -42.20
C ASP A 337 -18.43 11.26 -41.19
N ALA A 338 -18.66 11.53 -39.91
CA ALA A 338 -18.50 10.54 -38.85
C ALA A 338 -19.65 10.61 -37.86
N GLN A 339 -20.12 9.44 -37.44
CA GLN A 339 -21.08 9.28 -36.36
C GLN A 339 -20.48 8.39 -35.28
N LEU A 340 -20.47 8.90 -34.04
CA LEU A 340 -19.97 8.20 -32.87
C LEU A 340 -21.13 7.94 -31.90
N ASP A 341 -21.27 6.70 -31.47
CA ASP A 341 -22.18 6.25 -30.41
C ASP A 341 -21.38 5.63 -29.27
N TRP A 342 -21.27 6.37 -28.16
CA TRP A 342 -20.64 5.92 -26.93
C TRP A 342 -21.71 5.52 -25.92
N GLN A 343 -21.57 4.34 -25.33
CA GLN A 343 -22.47 3.82 -24.32
C GLN A 343 -21.67 3.21 -23.17
N ASP A 344 -21.62 3.92 -22.04
CA ASP A 344 -20.98 3.58 -20.76
C ASP A 344 -19.60 2.91 -20.90
N PHE A 345 -18.82 3.34 -21.89
CA PHE A 345 -17.57 2.67 -22.22
C PHE A 345 -16.50 2.96 -21.16
N PRO A 346 -15.88 1.92 -20.57
CA PRO A 346 -14.93 2.05 -19.45
C PRO A 346 -13.53 2.42 -19.93
N TRP A 347 -13.38 3.61 -20.54
CA TRP A 347 -12.13 4.06 -21.14
C TRP A 347 -10.94 4.14 -20.18
N LEU A 348 -11.19 4.32 -18.86
CA LEU A 348 -10.16 4.30 -17.83
C LEU A 348 -9.42 2.96 -17.75
N ARG A 349 -10.01 1.86 -18.24
CA ARG A 349 -9.29 0.58 -18.40
C ARG A 349 -8.20 0.67 -19.47
N LEU A 350 -8.41 1.50 -20.50
CA LEU A 350 -7.40 1.77 -21.53
C LEU A 350 -6.41 2.85 -21.12
N TYR A 351 -6.79 3.74 -20.20
CA TYR A 351 -5.95 4.84 -19.73
C TYR A 351 -6.14 5.06 -18.22
N PRO A 352 -5.48 4.25 -17.37
CA PRO A 352 -5.68 4.27 -15.92
C PRO A 352 -5.12 5.55 -15.30
N LEU A 353 -5.86 6.11 -14.35
CA LEU A 353 -5.50 7.30 -13.57
C LEU A 353 -5.40 6.92 -12.08
N GLU A 354 -4.51 7.56 -11.31
CA GLU A 354 -4.36 7.31 -9.87
C GLU A 354 -5.66 7.56 -9.09
N THR A 355 -6.39 8.61 -9.47
CA THR A 355 -7.72 8.92 -8.96
C THR A 355 -8.70 9.05 -10.13
N PRO A 356 -9.78 8.25 -10.17
CA PRO A 356 -10.78 8.37 -11.22
C PRO A 356 -11.47 9.75 -11.15
N PRO A 357 -11.85 10.32 -12.31
CA PRO A 357 -12.58 11.57 -12.34
C PRO A 357 -13.96 11.42 -11.68
N GLU A 358 -14.38 12.44 -10.91
CA GLU A 358 -15.70 12.47 -10.28
C GLU A 358 -16.87 12.51 -11.28
N VAL A 359 -16.60 13.01 -12.49
CA VAL A 359 -17.55 13.05 -13.59
C VAL A 359 -17.19 11.96 -14.61
N THR A 360 -18.17 11.13 -14.95
CA THR A 360 -18.02 10.03 -15.91
C THR A 360 -19.01 10.15 -17.05
N LEU A 361 -18.56 9.85 -18.27
CA LEU A 361 -19.39 9.89 -19.47
C LEU A 361 -20.19 8.59 -19.62
N LYS A 362 -21.53 8.69 -19.59
CA LYS A 362 -22.44 7.56 -19.71
C LYS A 362 -22.94 7.35 -21.12
N ARG A 363 -23.31 8.42 -21.83
CA ARG A 363 -23.66 8.34 -23.25
C ARG A 363 -23.06 9.52 -23.97
N PHE A 364 -22.60 9.31 -25.20
CA PHE A 364 -22.16 10.40 -26.05
C PHE A 364 -22.47 10.07 -27.50
N ASN A 365 -23.35 10.87 -28.08
CA ASN A 365 -23.72 10.78 -29.47
C ASN A 365 -23.24 12.02 -30.18
N THR A 366 -22.47 11.86 -31.24
CA THR A 366 -22.04 12.99 -32.07
C THR A 366 -22.07 12.65 -33.55
N GLN A 367 -22.38 13.66 -34.34
CA GLN A 367 -22.25 13.66 -35.79
C GLN A 367 -21.29 14.79 -36.17
N VAL A 368 -20.30 14.48 -37.00
CA VAL A 368 -19.24 15.38 -37.41
C VAL A 368 -19.15 15.39 -38.92
N HIS A 369 -19.11 16.57 -39.50
CA HIS A 369 -18.83 16.83 -40.90
C HIS A 369 -17.49 17.56 -40.99
N TYR A 370 -16.55 17.00 -41.73
CA TYR A 370 -15.22 17.54 -41.97
C TYR A 370 -15.05 17.89 -43.45
N ARG A 371 -14.50 19.07 -43.74
CA ARG A 371 -14.14 19.52 -45.08
C ARG A 371 -12.97 20.48 -45.02
N ASP A 372 -11.90 20.15 -45.74
CA ASP A 372 -10.77 21.05 -46.00
C ASP A 372 -10.19 21.72 -44.73
N GLY A 373 -9.93 20.92 -43.68
CA GLY A 373 -9.35 21.40 -42.41
C GLY A 373 -10.37 21.90 -41.38
N ASN A 374 -11.63 22.06 -41.76
CA ASN A 374 -12.70 22.54 -40.89
C ASN A 374 -13.63 21.38 -40.51
N TYR A 375 -14.19 21.43 -39.30
CA TYR A 375 -15.24 20.52 -38.85
C TYR A 375 -16.43 21.27 -38.28
N GLN A 376 -17.61 20.67 -38.42
CA GLN A 376 -18.84 21.12 -37.78
C GLN A 376 -19.70 19.92 -37.40
N GLY A 377 -20.55 20.05 -36.39
CA GLY A 377 -21.34 18.94 -35.93
C GLY A 377 -22.24 19.27 -34.76
N THR A 378 -22.84 18.24 -34.19
CA THR A 378 -23.59 18.33 -32.94
C THR A 378 -23.19 17.19 -32.02
N PHE A 379 -23.28 17.41 -30.72
CA PHE A 379 -23.15 16.35 -29.74
C PHE A 379 -24.22 16.43 -28.66
N LYS A 380 -24.55 15.26 -28.12
CA LYS A 380 -25.31 15.09 -26.88
C LYS A 380 -24.55 14.12 -25.98
N GLY A 381 -24.19 14.59 -24.80
CA GLY A 381 -23.56 13.79 -23.76
C GLY A 381 -24.45 13.66 -22.53
N ASP A 382 -24.65 12.45 -22.03
CA ASP A 382 -25.19 12.17 -20.70
C ASP A 382 -24.02 11.75 -19.80
N LEU A 383 -23.87 12.40 -18.65
CA LEU A 383 -22.76 12.23 -17.71
C LEU A 383 -23.29 11.99 -16.31
N ASP A 384 -22.55 11.25 -15.49
CA ASP A 384 -22.82 11.10 -14.06
C ASP A 384 -21.75 11.84 -13.27
N GLY A 385 -22.18 12.69 -12.34
CA GLY A 385 -21.35 13.32 -11.32
C GLY A 385 -21.77 12.94 -9.90
N PRO A 386 -21.12 13.48 -8.85
CA PRO A 386 -21.38 13.08 -7.48
C PRO A 386 -22.81 13.33 -6.99
N ALA A 387 -23.45 14.42 -7.46
CA ALA A 387 -24.84 14.74 -7.15
C ALA A 387 -25.88 14.08 -8.07
N GLY A 388 -25.44 13.33 -9.09
CA GLY A 388 -26.30 12.59 -10.01
C GLY A 388 -26.01 12.85 -11.49
N ALA A 389 -26.93 12.39 -12.34
CA ALA A 389 -26.83 12.47 -13.79
C ALA A 389 -27.14 13.88 -14.33
N PHE A 390 -26.37 14.32 -15.31
CA PHE A 390 -26.57 15.57 -16.04
C PHE A 390 -26.30 15.39 -17.54
N SER A 391 -26.75 16.35 -18.35
CA SER A 391 -26.59 16.30 -19.81
C SER A 391 -25.99 17.58 -20.36
N LEU A 392 -25.25 17.42 -21.46
CA LEU A 392 -24.64 18.49 -22.24
C LEU A 392 -25.02 18.33 -23.70
N VAL A 393 -25.52 19.39 -24.31
CA VAL A 393 -25.87 19.43 -25.73
C VAL A 393 -25.27 20.68 -26.34
N SER A 394 -24.61 20.55 -27.50
CA SER A 394 -24.17 21.70 -28.26
C SER A 394 -23.93 21.34 -29.73
N PRO A 395 -24.27 22.23 -30.68
CA PRO A 395 -23.53 22.28 -31.93
C PRO A 395 -22.07 22.63 -31.66
N PHE A 396 -21.16 22.19 -32.51
CA PHE A 396 -19.76 22.58 -32.46
C PHE A 396 -19.23 22.84 -33.87
N GLU A 397 -18.28 23.75 -33.97
CA GLU A 397 -17.57 24.06 -35.22
C GLU A 397 -16.12 24.44 -34.92
N GLY A 398 -15.23 24.28 -35.89
CA GLY A 398 -13.83 24.59 -35.68
C GLY A 398 -12.91 24.06 -36.77
N ASP A 399 -11.63 24.04 -36.45
CA ASP A 399 -10.54 23.54 -37.28
C ASP A 399 -9.42 23.02 -36.36
N LEU A 400 -8.26 22.64 -36.92
CA LEU A 400 -7.13 22.13 -36.14
C LEU A 400 -6.54 23.14 -35.13
N THR A 401 -7.02 24.38 -35.11
CA THR A 401 -6.53 25.48 -34.29
C THR A 401 -7.57 26.04 -33.31
N GLN A 402 -8.86 25.73 -33.47
CA GLN A 402 -9.94 26.27 -32.63
C GLN A 402 -11.18 25.38 -32.56
N VAL A 403 -11.92 25.47 -31.45
CA VAL A 403 -13.25 24.87 -31.24
C VAL A 403 -14.22 25.95 -30.78
N LYS A 404 -15.43 25.97 -31.32
CA LYS A 404 -16.53 26.82 -30.88
C LYS A 404 -17.77 25.98 -30.59
N LEU A 405 -18.42 26.28 -29.48
CA LEU A 405 -19.69 25.77 -29.01
C LEU A 405 -20.67 26.95 -28.98
N PRO A 406 -21.32 27.30 -30.10
CA PRO A 406 -22.10 28.53 -30.17
C PRO A 406 -23.39 28.48 -29.35
N GLN A 407 -23.87 27.28 -29.00
CA GLN A 407 -25.11 27.06 -28.23
C GLN A 407 -24.92 25.90 -27.25
N LEU A 408 -24.06 26.08 -26.26
CA LEU A 408 -23.87 25.13 -25.17
C LEU A 408 -25.12 25.15 -24.28
N ALA A 409 -25.72 23.99 -24.04
CA ALA A 409 -26.83 23.80 -23.11
C ALA A 409 -26.51 22.65 -22.16
N LEU A 410 -26.33 22.97 -20.88
CA LEU A 410 -26.12 22.03 -19.79
C LEU A 410 -27.36 21.95 -18.92
N THR A 411 -27.81 20.74 -18.58
CA THR A 411 -28.91 20.50 -17.62
C THR A 411 -28.49 19.50 -16.56
N ALA A 412 -28.48 19.92 -15.30
CA ALA A 412 -28.08 19.12 -14.13
C ALA A 412 -29.15 19.26 -13.03
N GLY A 413 -30.04 18.27 -12.91
CA GLY A 413 -31.22 18.36 -12.04
C GLY A 413 -32.12 19.54 -12.40
N GLN A 414 -32.31 20.49 -11.48
CA GLN A 414 -33.03 21.74 -11.75
C GLN A 414 -32.12 22.86 -12.32
N GLY A 415 -30.80 22.66 -12.28
CA GLY A 415 -29.81 23.62 -12.72
C GLY A 415 -29.57 23.60 -14.23
N LYS A 416 -29.30 24.77 -14.80
CA LYS A 416 -28.97 24.94 -16.22
C LYS A 416 -27.83 25.93 -16.41
N ALA A 417 -27.03 25.68 -17.43
CA ALA A 417 -26.09 26.66 -17.98
C ALA A 417 -26.30 26.72 -19.49
N ALA A 418 -26.46 27.93 -20.04
CA ALA A 418 -26.68 28.13 -21.47
C ALA A 418 -25.86 29.30 -22.01
N GLY A 419 -25.26 29.15 -23.19
CA GLY A 419 -24.53 30.24 -23.84
C GLY A 419 -23.51 29.76 -24.87
N SER A 420 -22.40 30.46 -25.00
CA SER A 420 -21.36 30.17 -25.99
C SER A 420 -19.97 30.03 -25.38
N VAL A 421 -19.17 29.14 -25.97
CA VAL A 421 -17.77 28.90 -25.59
C VAL A 421 -16.94 28.78 -26.85
N ALA A 422 -15.86 29.54 -26.97
CA ALA A 422 -14.86 29.40 -28.04
C ALA A 422 -13.47 29.27 -27.42
N VAL A 423 -12.64 28.37 -27.96
CA VAL A 423 -11.26 28.15 -27.55
C VAL A 423 -10.38 28.03 -28.80
N ARG A 424 -9.24 28.73 -28.81
CA ARG A 424 -8.21 28.66 -29.86
C ARG A 424 -6.88 28.26 -29.22
N PHE A 425 -6.12 27.36 -29.84
CA PHE A 425 -5.00 26.66 -29.21
C PHE A 425 -3.77 26.39 -30.10
N ALA A 426 -3.73 26.79 -31.37
CA ALA A 426 -2.54 26.55 -32.23
C ALA A 426 -1.34 27.46 -31.92
N ASP A 427 -1.52 28.79 -31.90
CA ASP A 427 -0.43 29.75 -31.68
C ASP A 427 -0.42 30.32 -30.25
N THR A 428 -1.61 30.49 -29.69
CA THR A 428 -1.89 31.11 -28.39
C THR A 428 -3.13 30.47 -27.81
N LEU A 429 -3.18 30.26 -26.49
CA LEU A 429 -4.41 29.84 -25.84
C LEU A 429 -5.33 31.03 -25.68
N ALA A 430 -6.40 31.11 -26.46
CA ALA A 430 -7.42 32.15 -26.34
C ALA A 430 -8.80 31.55 -26.09
N TRP A 431 -9.64 32.27 -25.35
CA TRP A 431 -10.99 31.84 -25.05
C TRP A 431 -11.99 33.00 -25.08
N ASP A 432 -13.24 32.67 -25.37
CA ASP A 432 -14.40 33.57 -25.28
C ASP A 432 -15.56 32.77 -24.71
N VAL A 433 -16.00 33.11 -23.50
CA VAL A 433 -17.02 32.40 -22.73
C VAL A 433 -18.09 33.41 -22.34
N ASP A 434 -19.34 33.15 -22.73
CA ASP A 434 -20.51 33.89 -22.28
C ASP A 434 -21.59 32.88 -21.91
N LEU A 435 -21.78 32.65 -20.62
CA LEU A 435 -22.71 31.66 -20.07
C LEU A 435 -23.68 32.32 -19.10
N GLN A 436 -24.96 31.98 -19.24
CA GLN A 436 -26.00 32.30 -18.28
C GLN A 436 -26.30 31.07 -17.42
N LEU A 437 -26.07 31.19 -16.11
CA LEU A 437 -26.35 30.13 -15.15
C LEU A 437 -27.72 30.36 -14.49
N SER A 438 -28.47 29.29 -14.27
CA SER A 438 -29.73 29.29 -13.51
C SER A 438 -29.82 28.09 -12.59
N ALA A 439 -29.89 28.31 -11.28
CA ALA A 439 -30.01 27.27 -10.26
C ALA A 439 -28.98 26.12 -10.38
N LEU A 440 -27.79 26.42 -10.91
CA LEU A 440 -26.73 25.44 -11.14
C LEU A 440 -26.20 24.92 -9.79
N ASP A 441 -26.20 23.61 -9.59
CA ASP A 441 -25.66 22.99 -8.39
C ASP A 441 -24.22 22.49 -8.64
N PRO A 442 -23.19 23.10 -8.01
CA PRO A 442 -21.82 22.65 -8.18
C PRO A 442 -21.54 21.22 -7.69
N ALA A 443 -22.43 20.60 -6.90
CA ALA A 443 -22.24 19.24 -6.44
C ALA A 443 -22.26 18.17 -7.55
N TYR A 444 -22.69 18.53 -8.76
CA TYR A 444 -22.51 17.68 -9.95
C TYR A 444 -21.04 17.55 -10.39
N TRP A 445 -20.13 18.38 -9.87
CA TRP A 445 -18.68 18.28 -10.12
C TRP A 445 -17.84 18.14 -8.86
N LEU A 446 -18.36 18.58 -7.70
CA LEU A 446 -17.67 18.58 -6.41
C LEU A 446 -18.67 18.32 -5.28
N ALA A 447 -18.75 17.07 -4.81
CA ALA A 447 -19.77 16.59 -3.87
C ALA A 447 -19.95 17.48 -2.61
N GLU A 448 -18.88 18.12 -2.15
CA GLU A 448 -18.83 18.95 -0.94
C GLU A 448 -19.36 20.39 -1.14
N LEU A 449 -19.83 20.76 -2.34
CA LEU A 449 -20.39 22.07 -2.66
C LEU A 449 -21.86 22.04 -3.15
N PRO A 450 -22.77 21.34 -2.45
CA PRO A 450 -24.18 21.30 -2.84
C PRO A 450 -24.81 22.68 -2.74
N GLY A 451 -25.60 23.08 -3.72
CA GLY A 451 -26.25 24.38 -3.70
C GLY A 451 -26.91 24.80 -5.00
N THR A 452 -27.11 26.10 -5.15
CA THR A 452 -27.65 26.72 -6.35
C THR A 452 -26.91 28.02 -6.62
N LEU A 453 -26.42 28.20 -7.84
CA LEU A 453 -25.82 29.44 -8.33
C LEU A 453 -26.54 29.88 -9.60
N ALA A 454 -26.75 31.19 -9.72
CA ALA A 454 -27.36 31.81 -10.87
C ALA A 454 -26.68 33.15 -11.17
N GLY A 455 -26.62 33.51 -12.45
CA GLY A 455 -26.01 34.77 -12.88
C GLY A 455 -25.17 34.61 -14.15
N PRO A 456 -24.70 35.73 -14.72
CA PRO A 456 -23.82 35.72 -15.88
C PRO A 456 -22.39 35.36 -15.50
N LEU A 457 -21.75 34.59 -16.37
CA LEU A 457 -20.32 34.27 -16.37
C LEU A 457 -19.78 34.66 -17.75
N ARG A 458 -19.00 35.74 -17.80
CA ARG A 458 -18.36 36.24 -19.02
C ARG A 458 -16.85 36.28 -18.84
N SER A 459 -16.11 35.72 -19.78
CA SER A 459 -14.66 35.72 -19.75
C SER A 459 -14.11 35.62 -21.16
N LYS A 460 -13.31 36.61 -21.55
CA LYS A 460 -12.61 36.65 -22.83
C LYS A 460 -11.13 36.89 -22.56
N GLY A 461 -10.27 36.02 -23.08
CA GLY A 461 -8.85 36.14 -22.85
C GLY A 461 -7.97 35.52 -23.92
N GLU A 462 -6.69 35.91 -23.89
CA GLU A 462 -5.64 35.36 -24.74
C GLU A 462 -4.33 35.29 -23.95
N MET A 463 -3.69 34.12 -23.99
CA MET A 463 -2.36 33.86 -23.45
C MET A 463 -1.39 33.68 -24.61
N ARG A 464 -0.48 34.65 -24.78
CA ARG A 464 0.60 34.63 -25.78
C ARG A 464 1.95 34.56 -25.06
N GLY A 465 2.56 33.38 -25.02
CA GLY A 465 3.72 33.13 -24.14
C GLY A 465 3.33 33.26 -22.68
N GLU A 466 3.98 34.15 -21.93
CA GLU A 466 3.66 34.47 -20.53
C GLU A 466 2.75 35.71 -20.37
N VAL A 467 2.28 36.31 -21.49
CA VAL A 467 1.47 37.52 -21.47
C VAL A 467 -0.01 37.18 -21.57
N LEU A 468 -0.76 37.48 -20.51
CA LEU A 468 -2.21 37.35 -20.44
C LEU A 468 -2.89 38.67 -20.80
N THR A 469 -3.90 38.58 -21.68
CA THR A 469 -4.97 39.57 -21.87
C THR A 469 -6.27 38.97 -21.38
N LEU A 470 -7.03 39.69 -20.56
CA LEU A 470 -8.28 39.21 -19.95
C LEU A 470 -9.29 40.34 -19.85
N ASP A 471 -10.54 40.05 -20.18
CA ASP A 471 -11.73 40.77 -19.81
C ASP A 471 -12.70 39.75 -19.20
N ALA A 472 -12.96 39.86 -17.90
CA ALA A 472 -13.78 38.93 -17.16
C ALA A 472 -14.78 39.66 -16.27
N GLN A 473 -16.04 39.24 -16.39
CA GLN A 473 -17.15 39.70 -15.56
C GLN A 473 -17.90 38.48 -14.99
N LEU A 474 -17.91 38.41 -13.66
CA LEU A 474 -18.59 37.39 -12.89
C LEU A 474 -19.58 38.07 -11.94
N ASP A 475 -20.86 37.67 -11.94
CA ASP A 475 -21.86 38.09 -10.95
C ASP A 475 -22.78 36.91 -10.60
N LEU A 476 -22.24 35.91 -9.91
CA LEU A 476 -22.99 34.72 -9.50
C LEU A 476 -23.57 34.90 -8.09
N LYS A 477 -24.83 34.52 -7.91
CA LYS A 477 -25.57 34.60 -6.64
C LYS A 477 -26.34 33.31 -6.39
N GLY A 478 -26.51 32.96 -5.12
CA GLY A 478 -27.38 31.87 -4.73
C GLY A 478 -27.06 31.35 -3.33
N ARG A 479 -27.01 30.02 -3.17
CA ARG A 479 -26.68 29.37 -1.90
C ARG A 479 -25.73 28.20 -2.13
N LEU A 480 -24.68 28.08 -1.31
CA LEU A 480 -23.81 26.90 -1.29
C LEU A 480 -23.77 26.33 0.13
N ARG A 481 -23.91 25.02 0.27
CA ARG A 481 -24.08 24.29 1.54
C ARG A 481 -25.13 24.92 2.46
N GLY A 482 -26.23 25.37 1.87
CA GLY A 482 -27.29 26.06 2.59
C GLY A 482 -26.92 27.46 3.10
N GLN A 483 -25.77 28.03 2.73
CA GLN A 483 -25.32 29.38 3.08
C GLN A 483 -25.49 30.35 1.89
N PRO A 484 -25.86 31.62 2.10
CA PRO A 484 -25.87 32.62 1.02
C PRO A 484 -24.51 32.74 0.34
N ALA A 485 -24.48 32.72 -0.99
CA ALA A 485 -23.26 32.79 -1.78
C ALA A 485 -23.35 33.93 -2.82
N VAL A 486 -22.30 34.75 -2.90
CA VAL A 486 -22.14 35.81 -3.91
C VAL A 486 -20.69 35.77 -4.41
N PHE A 487 -20.51 35.70 -5.72
CA PHE A 487 -19.21 35.79 -6.37
C PHE A 487 -19.29 36.88 -7.43
N LYS A 488 -18.80 38.07 -7.08
CA LYS A 488 -18.72 39.21 -7.99
C LYS A 488 -17.25 39.58 -8.24
N ALA A 489 -16.86 39.62 -9.51
CA ALA A 489 -15.53 40.05 -9.93
C ALA A 489 -15.60 40.73 -11.29
N GLU A 490 -14.94 41.88 -11.42
CA GLU A 490 -14.76 42.61 -12.68
C GLU A 490 -13.27 42.86 -12.86
N ALA A 491 -12.66 42.17 -13.82
CA ALA A 491 -11.23 42.24 -14.07
C ALA A 491 -10.98 42.47 -15.57
N GLN A 492 -10.17 43.47 -15.88
CA GLN A 492 -9.74 43.75 -17.25
C GLN A 492 -8.24 44.05 -17.25
N GLY A 493 -7.52 43.57 -18.26
CA GLY A 493 -6.12 43.91 -18.40
C GLY A 493 -5.37 43.19 -19.50
N ALA A 494 -4.20 43.72 -19.82
CA ALA A 494 -3.25 43.12 -20.73
C ALA A 494 -1.82 43.46 -20.27
N GLY A 495 -0.94 42.47 -20.19
CA GLY A 495 0.46 42.67 -19.81
C GLY A 495 0.62 43.35 -18.45
N GLN A 496 1.15 44.56 -18.40
CA GLN A 496 1.36 45.35 -17.17
C GLN A 496 0.25 46.39 -16.90
N ASN A 497 -0.88 46.30 -17.60
CA ASN A 497 -2.03 47.17 -17.41
C ASN A 497 -3.23 46.34 -16.96
N TRP A 498 -3.52 46.32 -15.66
CA TRP A 498 -4.63 45.57 -15.07
C TRP A 498 -5.52 46.47 -14.22
N THR A 499 -6.81 46.21 -14.23
CA THR A 499 -7.79 46.83 -13.34
C THR A 499 -8.71 45.74 -12.81
N LEU A 500 -8.70 45.56 -11.50
CA LEU A 500 -9.67 44.78 -10.74
C LEU A 500 -10.63 45.78 -10.10
N GLY A 501 -11.82 45.93 -10.67
CA GLY A 501 -12.82 46.92 -10.25
C GLY A 501 -13.35 46.62 -8.85
N ALA A 502 -14.37 45.77 -8.77
CA ALA A 502 -14.92 45.28 -7.50
C ALA A 502 -14.77 43.77 -7.41
N LEU A 503 -14.01 43.31 -6.41
CA LEU A 503 -14.03 41.93 -5.94
C LEU A 503 -14.92 41.88 -4.71
N ALA A 504 -15.98 41.07 -4.76
CA ALA A 504 -16.83 40.76 -3.62
C ALA A 504 -17.19 39.28 -3.64
N ILE A 505 -16.57 38.52 -2.74
CA ILE A 505 -16.87 37.10 -2.52
C ILE A 505 -17.52 36.98 -1.15
N GLN A 506 -18.71 36.40 -1.09
CA GLN A 506 -19.42 36.09 0.14
C GLN A 506 -19.83 34.62 0.14
N LEU A 507 -19.57 33.93 1.25
CA LEU A 507 -20.11 32.60 1.52
C LEU A 507 -20.50 32.48 2.99
N GLY A 508 -21.81 32.54 3.24
CA GLY A 508 -22.39 32.70 4.56
C GLY A 508 -22.07 34.07 5.15
N ASP A 509 -21.40 34.06 6.30
CA ASP A 509 -20.95 35.23 7.04
C ASP A 509 -19.54 35.68 6.58
N ASN A 510 -18.81 34.84 5.84
CA ASN A 510 -17.47 35.13 5.35
C ASN A 510 -17.50 36.04 4.13
N ARG A 511 -16.63 37.05 4.12
CA ARG A 511 -16.53 38.07 3.07
C ARG A 511 -15.08 38.34 2.70
N ILE A 512 -14.83 38.43 1.41
CA ILE A 512 -13.56 38.90 0.84
C ILE A 512 -13.91 40.04 -0.12
N ASN A 513 -13.41 41.23 0.19
CA ASN A 513 -13.64 42.41 -0.64
C ASN A 513 -12.31 42.98 -1.10
N GLY A 514 -12.25 43.54 -2.30
CA GLY A 514 -11.03 44.19 -2.75
C GLY A 514 -11.18 44.92 -4.06
N SER A 515 -10.16 45.68 -4.38
CA SER A 515 -9.98 46.37 -5.65
C SER A 515 -8.50 46.56 -5.92
N GLY A 516 -8.15 46.74 -7.19
CA GLY A 516 -6.76 46.90 -7.58
C GLY A 516 -6.60 47.49 -8.95
N SER A 517 -5.47 48.15 -9.16
CA SER A 517 -5.03 48.62 -10.47
C SER A 517 -3.53 48.46 -10.58
N LEU A 518 -3.09 48.17 -11.80
CA LEU A 518 -1.71 48.13 -12.21
C LEU A 518 -1.66 48.93 -13.50
N GLN A 519 -1.13 50.16 -13.43
CA GLN A 519 -0.93 51.03 -14.59
C GLN A 519 0.50 51.56 -14.51
N GLN A 520 1.48 50.69 -14.75
CA GLN A 520 2.91 50.83 -14.37
C GLN A 520 3.16 50.86 -12.85
N ARG A 521 2.26 51.47 -12.08
CA ARG A 521 2.24 51.41 -10.62
C ARG A 521 1.12 50.48 -10.15
N LEU A 522 1.46 49.61 -9.21
CA LEU A 522 0.51 48.80 -8.47
C LEU A 522 -0.17 49.68 -7.42
N ALA A 523 -1.47 49.51 -7.26
CA ALA A 523 -2.26 50.03 -6.14
C ALA A 523 -3.46 49.10 -5.93
N GLY A 524 -3.57 48.48 -4.76
CA GLY A 524 -4.67 47.57 -4.47
C GLY A 524 -4.88 47.34 -2.99
N ARG A 525 -6.10 46.94 -2.65
CA ARG A 525 -6.52 46.58 -1.31
C ARG A 525 -7.36 45.32 -1.34
N ILE A 526 -7.11 44.42 -0.39
CA ILE A 526 -7.96 43.25 -0.11
C ILE A 526 -8.25 43.24 1.38
N ASP A 527 -9.53 43.24 1.75
CA ASP A 527 -10.03 43.04 3.10
C ASP A 527 -10.61 41.61 3.21
N LEU A 528 -10.16 40.88 4.22
CA LEU A 528 -10.60 39.53 4.58
C LEU A 528 -11.38 39.61 5.90
N ASP A 529 -12.64 39.21 5.89
CA ASP A 529 -13.48 39.10 7.09
C ASP A 529 -14.17 37.73 7.08
N LEU A 530 -13.53 36.74 7.68
CA LEU A 530 -13.93 35.34 7.65
C LEU A 530 -14.27 34.85 9.08
N PRO A 531 -15.40 35.28 9.67
CA PRO A 531 -15.75 34.96 11.06
C PRO A 531 -16.08 33.48 11.30
N ARG A 532 -16.30 32.68 10.24
CA ARG A 532 -16.69 31.26 10.35
C ARG A 532 -16.11 30.43 9.21
N LEU A 533 -14.85 30.02 9.33
CA LEU A 533 -14.16 29.24 8.29
C LEU A 533 -14.87 27.91 7.93
N GLY A 534 -15.61 27.32 8.87
CA GLY A 534 -16.40 26.10 8.61
C GLY A 534 -17.48 26.25 7.54
N GLN A 535 -17.94 27.49 7.28
CA GLN A 535 -18.85 27.77 6.16
C GLN A 535 -18.12 27.80 4.81
N LEU A 536 -16.79 28.01 4.78
CA LEU A 536 -15.97 27.90 3.57
C LEU A 536 -15.59 26.46 3.26
N TRP A 537 -15.36 25.63 4.27
CA TRP A 537 -15.16 24.20 4.11
C TRP A 537 -15.43 23.43 5.41
N PRO A 538 -16.10 22.26 5.39
CA PRO A 538 -16.53 21.55 6.61
C PRO A 538 -15.42 21.19 7.60
N ARG A 539 -14.20 20.93 7.09
CA ARG A 539 -13.04 20.57 7.93
C ARG A 539 -12.29 21.77 8.51
N LEU A 540 -12.67 22.99 8.13
CA LEU A 540 -12.06 24.21 8.66
C LEU A 540 -12.87 24.73 9.85
N GLN A 541 -12.18 25.28 10.85
CA GLN A 541 -12.81 25.94 11.99
C GLN A 541 -12.05 27.21 12.35
N GLY A 542 -12.70 28.06 13.14
CA GLY A 542 -12.14 29.33 13.59
C GLY A 542 -12.53 30.51 12.71
N GLN A 543 -11.82 31.61 12.92
CA GLN A 543 -12.05 32.88 12.24
C GLN A 543 -10.74 33.52 11.81
N VAL A 544 -10.77 34.22 10.68
CA VAL A 544 -9.65 34.96 10.13
C VAL A 544 -10.11 36.35 9.74
N LYS A 545 -9.35 37.37 10.12
CA LYS A 545 -9.52 38.75 9.70
C LYS A 545 -8.20 39.28 9.18
N GLY A 546 -8.20 39.99 8.07
CA GLY A 546 -6.96 40.53 7.54
C GLY A 546 -7.17 41.65 6.55
N ARG A 547 -6.08 42.36 6.27
CA ARG A 547 -6.00 43.40 5.27
C ARG A 547 -4.65 43.34 4.58
N LEU A 548 -4.68 43.41 3.26
CA LEU A 548 -3.50 43.57 2.41
C LEU A 548 -3.65 44.88 1.63
N ASP A 549 -2.73 45.80 1.82
CA ASP A 549 -2.57 46.99 0.99
C ASP A 549 -1.28 46.83 0.19
N VAL A 550 -1.36 46.93 -1.13
CA VAL A 550 -0.21 46.86 -2.04
C VAL A 550 -0.11 48.13 -2.87
N ALA A 551 1.11 48.59 -3.09
CA ALA A 551 1.41 49.74 -3.92
C ALA A 551 2.79 49.60 -4.59
N GLY A 552 3.24 50.61 -5.34
CA GLY A 552 4.61 50.66 -5.87
C GLY A 552 4.68 50.29 -7.35
N THR A 553 5.74 49.62 -7.79
CA THR A 553 5.88 49.10 -9.17
C THR A 553 6.15 47.59 -9.12
N LEU A 554 6.08 46.87 -10.24
CA LEU A 554 6.42 45.44 -10.27
C LEU A 554 7.89 45.17 -9.88
N GLN A 555 8.80 46.12 -10.10
CA GLN A 555 10.22 45.99 -9.75
C GLN A 555 10.52 46.42 -8.31
N ALA A 556 9.68 47.28 -7.73
CA ALA A 556 9.80 47.79 -6.36
C ALA A 556 8.40 47.86 -5.73
N PRO A 557 7.81 46.71 -5.38
CA PRO A 557 6.52 46.68 -4.70
C PRO A 557 6.67 47.18 -3.27
N GLN A 558 5.63 47.77 -2.73
CA GLN A 558 5.55 48.18 -1.32
C GLN A 558 4.17 47.79 -0.81
N GLY A 559 4.03 47.57 0.48
CA GLY A 559 2.74 47.15 1.02
C GLY A 559 2.76 46.82 2.50
N THR A 560 1.57 46.59 3.02
CA THR A 560 1.33 46.14 4.39
C THR A 560 0.33 44.99 4.39
N LEU A 561 0.61 43.96 5.17
CA LEU A 561 -0.26 42.83 5.42
C LEU A 561 -0.46 42.71 6.92
N THR A 562 -1.70 42.74 7.38
CA THR A 562 -2.08 42.40 8.74
C THR A 562 -3.05 41.23 8.69
N LEU A 563 -2.77 40.14 9.39
CA LEU A 563 -3.60 38.95 9.42
C LEU A 563 -3.73 38.43 10.85
N GLN A 564 -4.97 38.30 11.31
CA GLN A 564 -5.32 37.79 12.62
C GLN A 564 -6.21 36.56 12.47
N GLY A 565 -5.84 35.46 13.10
CA GLY A 565 -6.59 34.22 13.14
C GLY A 565 -6.88 33.80 14.58
N GLN A 566 -8.06 33.25 14.84
CA GLN A 566 -8.42 32.72 16.16
C GLN A 566 -9.09 31.36 16.02
N ARG A 567 -8.68 30.42 16.89
CA ARG A 567 -9.19 29.04 16.97
C ARG A 567 -9.19 28.35 15.60
N LEU A 568 -8.12 28.53 14.83
CA LEU A 568 -7.97 27.92 13.52
C LEU A 568 -7.81 26.41 13.71
N ALA A 569 -8.59 25.61 12.99
CA ALA A 569 -8.39 24.17 12.97
C ALA A 569 -8.64 23.60 11.59
N GLN A 570 -7.85 22.58 11.23
CA GLN A 570 -8.06 21.74 10.07
C GLN A 570 -7.92 20.28 10.49
N ALA A 571 -9.04 19.56 10.51
CA ALA A 571 -9.10 18.20 11.06
C ALA A 571 -8.52 18.15 12.50
N GLU A 572 -7.39 17.48 12.69
CA GLU A 572 -6.75 17.24 13.99
C GLU A 572 -5.81 18.39 14.40
N ASN A 573 -5.36 19.19 13.42
CA ASN A 573 -4.40 20.27 13.64
C ASN A 573 -5.14 21.52 14.12
N ARG A 574 -4.61 22.15 15.17
CA ARG A 574 -5.23 23.33 15.80
C ARG A 574 -4.20 24.42 16.07
N LEU A 575 -4.64 25.66 15.95
CA LEU A 575 -3.88 26.86 16.28
C LEU A 575 -4.81 27.84 17.00
N GLN A 576 -4.48 28.21 18.24
CA GLN A 576 -5.35 29.08 19.04
C GLN A 576 -5.38 30.52 18.54
N GLN A 577 -4.22 31.07 18.18
CA GLN A 577 -4.10 32.44 17.69
C GLN A 577 -2.98 32.53 16.64
N LEU A 578 -3.22 33.31 15.61
CA LEU A 578 -2.27 33.69 14.57
C LEU A 578 -2.27 35.20 14.46
N ASP A 579 -1.13 35.84 14.62
CA ASP A 579 -0.93 37.25 14.33
C ASP A 579 0.25 37.37 13.35
N LEU A 580 0.02 38.00 12.22
CA LEU A 580 1.03 38.27 11.20
C LEU A 580 0.94 39.74 10.78
N ASP A 581 2.02 40.47 11.01
CA ASP A 581 2.21 41.84 10.57
C ASP A 581 3.44 41.88 9.65
N ALA A 582 3.23 42.25 8.39
CA ALA A 582 4.31 42.38 7.42
C ALA A 582 4.24 43.72 6.70
N ARG A 583 5.40 44.34 6.48
CA ARG A 583 5.54 45.63 5.80
C ARG A 583 6.72 45.57 4.84
N LEU A 584 6.54 46.11 3.64
CA LEU A 584 7.61 46.35 2.66
C LEU A 584 7.58 47.83 2.26
N ASP A 585 8.69 48.55 2.47
CA ASP A 585 8.78 49.96 2.11
C ASP A 585 9.31 50.18 0.67
N ASN A 586 9.31 51.45 0.23
CA ASN A 586 9.80 51.84 -1.09
C ASN A 586 11.30 51.59 -1.31
N ALA A 587 12.08 51.49 -0.23
CA ALA A 587 13.50 51.13 -0.25
C ALA A 587 13.72 49.61 -0.27
N GLN A 588 12.64 48.82 -0.43
CA GLN A 588 12.65 47.36 -0.40
C GLN A 588 13.10 46.78 0.94
N ARG A 589 12.92 47.53 2.03
CA ARG A 589 13.12 47.02 3.39
C ARG A 589 11.83 46.40 3.88
N GLY A 590 11.90 45.09 4.07
CA GLY A 590 10.86 44.27 4.66
C GLY A 590 11.00 44.19 6.17
N VAL A 591 9.87 44.16 6.87
CA VAL A 591 9.74 43.71 8.25
C VAL A 591 8.59 42.71 8.29
N ILE A 592 8.78 41.57 8.94
CA ILE A 592 7.78 40.52 9.12
C ILE A 592 7.80 40.14 10.59
N GLU A 593 6.66 40.20 11.25
CA GLU A 593 6.44 39.74 12.61
C GLU A 593 5.30 38.73 12.56
N LEU A 594 5.60 37.48 12.93
CA LEU A 594 4.64 36.39 12.99
C LEU A 594 4.63 35.82 14.40
N LYS A 595 3.46 35.69 14.99
CA LYS A 595 3.24 34.99 16.25
C LYS A 595 2.09 34.01 16.10
N ALA A 596 2.36 32.74 16.35
CA ALA A 596 1.37 31.67 16.32
C ALA A 596 1.38 30.96 17.68
N THR A 597 0.29 31.02 18.44
CA THR A 597 0.20 30.46 19.80
C THR A 597 -0.73 29.27 19.86
N GLY A 598 -0.39 28.29 20.71
CA GLY A 598 -1.22 27.11 20.93
C GLY A 598 -1.29 26.22 19.68
N ILE A 599 -0.12 25.96 19.07
CA ILE A 599 0.03 25.05 17.94
C ILE A 599 -0.09 23.61 18.44
N HIS A 600 -1.02 22.86 17.86
CA HIS A 600 -1.18 21.42 18.06
C HIS A 600 -1.18 20.70 16.72
N LEU A 601 -0.35 19.66 16.59
CA LEU A 601 -0.35 18.72 15.48
C LEU A 601 -0.84 17.36 15.99
N GLY A 602 -2.10 17.02 15.69
CA GLY A 602 -2.79 15.91 16.34
C GLY A 602 -2.76 16.06 17.87
N ASP A 603 -2.26 15.04 18.57
CA ASP A 603 -2.12 15.05 20.02
C ASP A 603 -0.88 15.81 20.54
N THR A 604 0.01 16.26 19.64
CA THR A 604 1.28 16.88 20.02
C THR A 604 1.15 18.40 20.16
N ALA A 605 1.36 18.92 21.37
CA ALA A 605 1.42 20.35 21.64
C ALA A 605 2.81 20.92 21.33
N LEU A 606 2.91 21.80 20.31
CA LEU A 606 4.16 22.47 19.92
C LEU A 606 4.34 23.84 20.60
N GLY A 607 3.28 24.44 21.14
CA GLY A 607 3.36 25.69 21.91
C GLY A 607 3.27 26.96 21.04
N THR A 608 4.21 27.89 21.22
CA THR A 608 4.18 29.23 20.61
C THR A 608 5.35 29.44 19.67
N LEU A 609 5.09 29.71 18.39
CA LEU A 609 6.08 30.10 17.39
C LEU A 609 6.09 31.62 17.22
N GLN A 610 7.29 32.21 17.21
CA GLN A 610 7.55 33.60 16.85
C GLN A 610 8.58 33.63 15.72
N ALA A 611 8.31 34.38 14.66
CA ALA A 611 9.25 34.60 13.57
C ALA A 611 9.35 36.10 13.27
N ASN A 612 10.55 36.66 13.39
CA ASN A 612 10.81 38.07 13.13
C ASN A 612 11.85 38.20 12.03
N GLY A 613 11.44 38.71 10.88
CA GLY A 613 12.28 38.97 9.72
C GLY A 613 12.46 40.48 9.49
N LYS A 614 13.67 40.91 9.14
CA LYS A 614 13.93 42.29 8.72
C LYS A 614 15.04 42.37 7.69
N GLY A 615 14.99 43.39 6.84
CA GLY A 615 16.07 43.72 5.91
C GLY A 615 15.62 43.89 4.48
N ASP A 616 16.57 43.97 3.54
CA ASP A 616 16.33 44.10 2.11
C ASP A 616 16.92 42.91 1.34
N ILE A 617 16.92 42.96 0.01
CA ILE A 617 17.46 41.87 -0.81
C ILE A 617 18.97 41.64 -0.62
N ARG A 618 19.74 42.65 -0.19
CA ARG A 618 21.19 42.58 0.03
C ARG A 618 21.55 42.17 1.46
N GLN A 619 20.68 42.44 2.43
CA GLN A 619 20.89 42.06 3.82
C GLN A 619 19.58 41.68 4.47
N GLN A 620 19.44 40.40 4.81
CA GLN A 620 18.27 39.80 5.44
C GLN A 620 18.68 39.24 6.79
N ALA A 621 17.83 39.40 7.80
CA ALA A 621 17.94 38.76 9.10
C ALA A 621 16.60 38.17 9.49
N LEU A 622 16.60 36.94 9.99
CA LEU A 622 15.41 36.21 10.46
C LEU A 622 15.73 35.54 11.79
N THR A 623 14.89 35.76 12.80
CA THR A 623 14.91 35.00 14.04
C THR A 623 13.65 34.14 14.13
N LEU A 624 13.81 32.86 14.46
CA LEU A 624 12.74 31.90 14.66
C LEU A 624 12.83 31.37 16.09
N ALA A 625 11.77 31.52 16.88
CA ALA A 625 11.69 31.02 18.24
C ALA A 625 10.42 30.19 18.42
N LEU A 626 10.53 28.95 18.90
CA LEU A 626 9.41 28.10 19.31
C LEU A 626 9.56 27.80 20.79
N ASP A 627 8.53 28.09 21.58
CA ASP A 627 8.47 27.74 23.00
C ASP A 627 7.33 26.74 23.22
N GLY A 628 7.69 25.47 23.35
CA GLY A 628 6.77 24.35 23.52
C GLY A 628 7.19 23.39 24.64
N PRO A 629 6.26 22.52 25.08
CA PRO A 629 6.52 21.56 26.15
C PRO A 629 7.52 20.46 25.77
N GLN A 630 7.54 20.04 24.50
CA GLN A 630 8.41 18.97 23.99
C GLN A 630 9.60 19.47 23.16
N LEU A 631 9.48 20.68 22.61
CA LEU A 631 10.45 21.27 21.71
C LEU A 631 10.53 22.77 21.99
N LYS A 632 11.74 23.26 22.25
CA LYS A 632 12.06 24.69 22.16
C LYS A 632 13.12 24.90 21.10
N LEU A 633 12.98 25.93 20.28
CA LEU A 633 13.96 26.27 19.25
C LEU A 633 14.22 27.77 19.26
N ASP A 634 15.47 28.17 19.05
CA ASP A 634 15.88 29.55 18.84
C ASP A 634 16.93 29.57 17.72
N LEU A 635 16.55 30.03 16.53
CA LEU A 635 17.42 30.08 15.35
C LEU A 635 17.56 31.52 14.88
N GLY A 636 18.78 31.91 14.51
CA GLY A 636 19.08 33.19 13.88
C GLY A 636 19.72 32.95 12.53
N LEU A 637 19.13 33.49 11.47
CA LEU A 637 19.63 33.40 10.09
C LEU A 637 19.93 34.80 9.57
N ASP A 638 21.02 34.93 8.82
CA ASP A 638 21.31 36.14 8.05
C ASP A 638 21.81 35.79 6.65
N GLY A 639 21.55 36.64 5.66
CA GLY A 639 21.95 36.36 4.28
C GLY A 639 21.59 37.44 3.28
N GLN A 640 21.84 37.15 2.01
CA GLN A 640 21.55 38.01 0.88
C GLN A 640 20.95 37.20 -0.27
N LEU A 641 20.12 37.82 -1.08
CA LEU A 641 19.52 37.26 -2.28
C LEU A 641 20.06 38.00 -3.52
N SER A 642 20.64 37.27 -4.47
CA SER A 642 21.16 37.85 -5.71
C SER A 642 20.83 36.96 -6.89
N LYS A 643 20.07 37.49 -7.86
CA LYS A 643 19.65 36.75 -9.07
C LYS A 643 19.02 35.37 -8.78
N GLY A 644 18.24 35.27 -7.69
CA GLY A 644 17.60 34.02 -7.25
C GLY A 644 18.48 33.12 -6.36
N ASP A 645 19.78 33.39 -6.25
CA ASP A 645 20.67 32.73 -5.29
C ASP A 645 20.54 33.39 -3.92
N TRP A 646 19.99 32.67 -2.95
CA TRP A 646 20.08 33.04 -1.56
C TRP A 646 21.37 32.49 -0.95
N ARG A 647 22.23 33.36 -0.43
CA ARG A 647 23.48 32.99 0.22
C ARG A 647 23.52 33.63 1.60
N GLY A 648 23.52 32.80 2.63
CA GLY A 648 23.50 33.25 4.01
C GLY A 648 24.18 32.26 4.95
N ARG A 649 23.81 32.35 6.21
CA ARG A 649 24.26 31.48 7.28
C ARG A 649 23.20 31.32 8.35
N LEU A 650 23.21 30.16 8.99
CA LEU A 650 22.65 29.98 10.31
C LEU A 650 23.64 30.61 11.30
N ALA A 651 23.35 31.82 11.75
CA ALA A 651 24.22 32.62 12.60
C ALA A 651 24.24 32.11 14.05
N SER A 652 23.10 31.63 14.54
CA SER A 652 22.94 31.05 15.87
C SER A 652 21.86 29.98 15.85
N GLY A 653 21.97 29.00 16.74
CA GLY A 653 20.96 27.97 16.89
C GLY A 653 20.99 27.34 18.27
N ARG A 654 19.82 27.20 18.90
CA ARG A 654 19.60 26.41 20.10
C ARG A 654 18.35 25.55 19.90
N ILE A 655 18.43 24.26 20.17
CA ILE A 655 17.31 23.33 20.04
C ILE A 655 17.24 22.49 21.32
N GLN A 656 16.15 22.63 22.07
CA GLN A 656 15.90 21.86 23.28
C GLN A 656 14.78 20.85 23.05
N ALA A 657 15.11 19.57 23.16
CA ALA A 657 14.16 18.47 23.00
C ALA A 657 14.68 17.23 23.75
N GLY A 658 13.79 16.47 24.41
CA GLY A 658 14.17 15.22 25.08
C GLY A 658 15.25 15.37 26.14
N GLY A 659 15.21 16.48 26.88
CA GLY A 659 16.23 16.81 27.88
C GLY A 659 17.61 17.16 27.30
N GLN A 660 17.77 17.21 25.97
CA GLN A 660 18.96 17.73 25.30
C GLN A 660 18.81 19.22 25.01
N ASP A 661 19.94 19.93 25.02
CA ASP A 661 20.05 21.35 24.71
C ASP A 661 21.17 21.55 23.68
N TRP A 662 20.81 21.38 22.41
CA TRP A 662 21.73 21.45 21.28
C TRP A 662 22.03 22.90 20.91
N GLN A 663 23.27 23.30 21.07
CA GLN A 663 23.73 24.65 20.73
C GLN A 663 24.72 24.60 19.55
N LEU A 664 24.46 25.41 18.53
CA LEU A 664 25.35 25.60 17.39
C LEU A 664 26.64 26.28 17.85
N GLN A 665 27.78 25.65 17.58
CA GLN A 665 29.07 26.11 18.08
C GLN A 665 29.67 27.27 17.27
N ALA A 666 29.33 27.37 15.98
CA ALA A 666 29.79 28.43 15.09
C ALA A 666 28.77 28.67 13.97
N PRO A 667 28.69 29.89 13.41
CA PRO A 667 27.83 30.17 12.27
C PRO A 667 28.12 29.25 11.09
N ALA A 668 27.07 28.70 10.48
CA ALA A 668 27.16 27.72 9.41
C ALA A 668 26.59 28.26 8.11
N ARG A 669 27.34 28.17 7.00
CA ARG A 669 26.88 28.62 5.68
C ARG A 669 25.60 27.88 5.30
N LEU A 670 24.59 28.60 4.83
CA LEU A 670 23.38 28.02 4.26
C LEU A 670 23.09 28.76 2.94
N GLN A 671 22.97 28.03 1.84
CA GLN A 671 22.73 28.66 0.53
C GLN A 671 21.72 27.87 -0.29
N ARG A 672 20.83 28.58 -0.96
CA ARG A 672 19.88 28.04 -1.94
C ARG A 672 20.13 28.74 -3.27
N LEU A 673 20.63 28.00 -4.25
CA LEU A 673 20.88 28.52 -5.59
C LEU A 673 19.60 28.52 -6.43
N ALA A 674 19.56 29.36 -7.46
CA ALA A 674 18.45 29.44 -8.40
C ALA A 674 18.19 28.10 -9.14
N SER A 675 19.21 27.23 -9.25
CA SER A 675 19.09 25.87 -9.78
C SER A 675 18.29 24.91 -8.89
N GLY A 676 17.86 25.35 -7.70
CA GLY A 676 17.23 24.50 -6.69
C GLY A 676 18.23 23.79 -5.77
N GLN A 677 19.54 23.95 -6.00
CA GLN A 677 20.55 23.38 -5.12
C GLN A 677 20.55 24.06 -3.74
N LEU A 678 20.38 23.27 -2.69
CA LEU A 678 20.43 23.70 -1.29
C LEU A 678 21.66 23.07 -0.63
N ASP A 679 22.60 23.89 -0.17
CA ASP A 679 23.79 23.43 0.54
C ASP A 679 23.77 23.94 1.99
N PHE A 680 24.17 23.07 2.91
CA PHE A 680 24.40 23.40 4.31
C PHE A 680 25.86 23.09 4.64
N GLY A 681 26.63 24.13 4.91
CA GLY A 681 28.06 24.01 5.15
C GLY A 681 28.39 23.32 6.46
N ALA A 682 29.69 23.09 6.69
CA ALA A 682 30.17 22.47 7.91
C ALA A 682 29.65 23.17 9.17
N HIS A 683 29.16 22.38 10.12
CA HIS A 683 28.52 22.88 11.34
C HIS A 683 28.64 21.85 12.46
N CYS A 684 28.58 22.30 13.71
CA CYS A 684 28.51 21.38 14.83
C CYS A 684 27.60 21.89 15.94
N TRP A 685 26.73 21.00 16.42
CA TRP A 685 25.83 21.20 17.54
C TRP A 685 26.35 20.42 18.75
N ARG A 686 26.27 21.00 19.95
CA ARG A 686 26.63 20.31 21.20
C ARG A 686 25.51 20.36 22.21
N SER A 687 25.31 19.25 22.91
CA SER A 687 24.41 19.13 24.07
C SER A 687 25.13 18.33 25.16
N GLY A 688 25.59 19.01 26.22
CA GLY A 688 26.46 18.39 27.22
C GLY A 688 27.74 17.82 26.60
N GLN A 689 27.94 16.50 26.71
CA GLN A 689 29.06 15.79 26.07
C GLN A 689 28.76 15.35 24.63
N ALA A 690 27.48 15.34 24.23
CA ALA A 690 27.08 14.92 22.90
C ALA A 690 27.45 15.99 21.85
N SER A 691 27.91 15.55 20.67
CA SER A 691 28.13 16.43 19.53
C SER A 691 27.54 15.83 18.25
N LEU A 692 26.78 16.63 17.50
CA LEU A 692 26.31 16.33 16.16
C LEU A 692 26.96 17.31 15.20
N CYS A 693 28.00 16.86 14.51
CA CYS A 693 28.69 17.67 13.51
C CYS A 693 28.36 17.18 12.10
N GLY A 694 28.13 18.11 11.18
CA GLY A 694 28.01 17.83 9.76
C GLY A 694 29.13 18.50 8.98
N ASP A 695 29.63 17.85 7.93
CA ASP A 695 30.57 18.48 6.98
C ASP A 695 29.82 19.34 5.96
N ASP A 696 30.49 19.76 4.88
CA ASP A 696 29.82 20.38 3.74
C ASP A 696 28.84 19.40 3.08
N GLN A 697 27.56 19.77 3.11
CA GLN A 697 26.47 18.92 2.66
C GLN A 697 25.68 19.58 1.54
N ARG A 698 25.14 18.72 0.67
CA ARG A 698 24.07 19.10 -0.26
C ARG A 698 22.78 18.48 0.24
N LEU A 699 21.78 19.30 0.53
CA LEU A 699 20.47 18.84 0.99
C LEU A 699 19.51 18.55 -0.17
N ALA A 700 19.65 19.25 -1.30
CA ALA A 700 18.91 19.01 -2.53
C ALA A 700 19.61 19.64 -3.75
N PRO A 701 19.32 19.22 -5.00
CA PRO A 701 18.87 17.87 -5.36
C PRO A 701 20.02 16.86 -5.16
N GLU A 702 19.71 15.56 -5.16
CA GLU A 702 20.69 14.48 -4.91
C GLU A 702 21.46 14.67 -3.59
N PRO A 703 20.80 14.43 -2.44
CA PRO A 703 21.38 14.68 -1.13
C PRO A 703 22.75 14.01 -0.95
N ARG A 704 23.71 14.78 -0.42
CA ARG A 704 25.01 14.31 0.06
C ARG A 704 25.12 14.67 1.53
N LEU A 705 24.88 13.67 2.37
CA LEU A 705 24.83 13.79 3.83
C LEU A 705 26.12 13.26 4.43
N ARG A 706 26.70 14.03 5.34
CA ARG A 706 27.95 13.75 6.04
C ARG A 706 27.75 14.17 7.49
N TYR A 707 27.47 13.22 8.37
CA TYR A 707 27.17 13.50 9.78
C TYR A 707 27.97 12.60 10.71
N HIS A 708 28.37 13.19 11.83
CA HIS A 708 29.09 12.56 12.91
C HIS A 708 28.37 12.88 14.22
N LEU A 709 27.71 11.88 14.80
CA LEU A 709 27.16 11.92 16.15
C LEU A 709 28.17 11.26 17.09
N LYS A 710 28.55 11.96 18.16
CA LYS A 710 29.44 11.44 19.20
C LYS A 710 28.80 11.60 20.57
N GLN A 711 28.98 10.59 21.42
CA GLN A 711 28.61 10.59 22.83
C GLN A 711 27.16 11.01 23.10
N PHE A 712 26.21 10.58 22.26
CA PHE A 712 24.78 10.87 22.47
C PHE A 712 24.21 10.04 23.62
N PRO A 713 23.70 10.64 24.70
CA PRO A 713 23.15 9.91 25.84
C PRO A 713 21.81 9.27 25.48
N LEU A 714 21.75 7.94 25.47
CA LEU A 714 20.55 7.18 25.07
C LEU A 714 19.39 7.34 26.06
N ASP A 715 19.68 7.69 27.32
CA ASP A 715 18.68 7.97 28.35
C ASP A 715 17.87 9.23 28.08
N SER A 716 18.38 10.13 27.24
CA SER A 716 17.61 11.27 26.71
C SER A 716 16.40 10.85 25.89
N LEU A 717 16.37 9.61 25.40
CA LEU A 717 15.24 9.07 24.66
C LEU A 717 14.05 8.66 25.55
N ALA A 718 14.18 8.74 26.87
CA ALA A 718 13.19 8.23 27.83
C ALA A 718 11.76 8.77 27.61
N GLN A 719 11.59 10.00 27.11
CA GLN A 719 10.26 10.56 26.84
C GLN A 719 9.52 9.88 25.67
N TRP A 720 10.25 9.19 24.79
CA TRP A 720 9.71 8.44 23.64
C TRP A 720 9.69 6.93 23.90
N LEU A 721 10.14 6.49 25.09
CA LEU A 721 10.17 5.09 25.50
C LEU A 721 9.05 4.80 26.52
N PRO A 722 8.59 3.54 26.64
CA PRO A 722 7.67 3.14 27.69
C PRO A 722 8.18 3.48 29.10
N LYS A 723 7.29 3.84 30.03
CA LYS A 723 7.65 4.30 31.40
C LYS A 723 8.34 3.23 32.26
N ASP A 724 8.24 1.98 31.84
CA ASP A 724 8.79 0.76 32.42
C ASP A 724 10.09 0.30 31.73
N PHE A 725 10.56 1.04 30.73
CA PHE A 725 11.81 0.78 30.02
C PHE A 725 12.73 2.01 30.07
N ALA A 726 14.03 1.77 30.25
CA ALA A 726 15.04 2.82 30.10
C ALA A 726 16.27 2.25 29.42
N TRP A 727 16.87 3.04 28.53
CA TRP A 727 18.08 2.66 27.82
C TRP A 727 19.21 3.60 28.19
N GLN A 728 20.21 3.09 28.88
CA GLN A 728 21.37 3.86 29.31
C GLN A 728 22.57 3.49 28.45
N GLY A 729 23.39 4.47 28.10
CA GLY A 729 24.57 4.27 27.27
C GLY A 729 24.86 5.48 26.39
N LEU A 730 25.90 5.37 25.59
CA LEU A 730 26.28 6.38 24.62
C LEU A 730 26.11 5.82 23.21
N LEU A 731 25.54 6.65 22.34
CA LEU A 731 25.40 6.37 20.92
C LEU A 731 26.37 7.25 20.12
N ASN A 732 27.10 6.61 19.22
CA ASN A 732 27.89 7.25 18.20
C ASN A 732 27.36 6.83 16.82
N ALA A 733 27.41 7.72 15.84
CA ALA A 733 27.02 7.39 14.48
C ALA A 733 27.84 8.18 13.46
N ASP A 734 28.28 7.51 12.41
CA ASP A 734 28.95 8.11 11.26
C ASP A 734 28.11 7.80 10.01
N ILE A 735 27.61 8.85 9.35
CA ILE A 735 26.75 8.77 8.17
C ILE A 735 27.48 9.45 7.02
N ASN A 736 27.80 8.69 5.99
CA ASN A 736 28.36 9.18 4.74
C ASN A 736 27.55 8.61 3.58
N LEU A 737 26.62 9.41 3.08
CA LEU A 737 25.56 8.96 2.19
C LEU A 737 25.35 9.93 1.02
N ASP A 738 25.37 9.41 -0.20
CA ASP A 738 24.91 10.10 -1.40
C ASP A 738 23.63 9.42 -1.91
N ILE A 739 22.62 10.21 -2.25
CA ILE A 739 21.31 9.70 -2.70
C ILE A 739 20.98 10.26 -4.09
N PRO A 740 21.66 9.81 -5.15
CA PRO A 740 21.30 10.15 -6.53
C PRO A 740 20.03 9.42 -6.98
N ALA A 741 19.46 9.85 -8.11
CA ALA A 741 18.29 9.19 -8.71
C ALA A 741 18.52 7.70 -9.03
N SER A 742 19.79 7.28 -9.21
CA SER A 742 20.15 5.88 -9.45
C SER A 742 20.04 4.98 -8.22
N GLY A 743 19.84 5.52 -7.01
CA GLY A 743 19.81 4.79 -5.74
C GLY A 743 20.95 5.20 -4.77
N PRO A 744 20.82 4.90 -3.47
CA PRO A 744 21.75 5.36 -2.45
C PRO A 744 23.13 4.70 -2.55
N LYS A 745 24.20 5.45 -2.24
CA LYS A 745 25.58 4.94 -2.13
C LYS A 745 26.28 5.53 -0.92
N GLY A 746 27.08 4.73 -0.21
CA GLY A 746 27.83 5.20 0.95
C GLY A 746 27.89 4.20 2.11
N ASN A 747 28.18 4.68 3.31
CA ASN A 747 28.28 3.87 4.52
C ASN A 747 27.61 4.56 5.71
N ILE A 748 26.99 3.73 6.55
CA ILE A 748 26.38 4.14 7.82
C ILE A 748 26.94 3.22 8.90
N VAL A 749 27.52 3.81 9.95
CA VAL A 749 27.99 3.10 11.13
C VAL A 749 27.26 3.67 12.33
N ILE A 750 26.66 2.80 13.13
CA ILE A 750 25.97 3.15 14.37
C ILE A 750 26.55 2.28 15.47
N ASP A 751 27.07 2.89 16.54
CA ASP A 751 27.73 2.20 17.63
C ASP A 751 27.18 2.70 18.98
N ALA A 752 26.40 1.84 19.62
CA ALA A 752 25.81 2.06 20.93
C ALA A 752 26.44 1.14 22.00
N SER A 753 27.66 0.65 21.77
CA SER A 753 28.34 -0.34 22.61
C SER A 753 28.61 0.16 24.04
N GLY A 754 28.59 -0.76 25.01
CA GLY A 754 28.83 -0.45 26.43
C GLY A 754 27.62 0.21 27.13
N GLY A 755 26.40 -0.20 26.79
CA GLY A 755 25.17 0.32 27.40
C GLY A 755 24.48 -0.67 28.35
N THR A 756 23.32 -0.28 28.85
CA THR A 756 22.47 -1.07 29.76
C THR A 756 21.01 -0.85 29.43
N LEU A 757 20.31 -1.94 29.15
CA LEU A 757 18.85 -1.94 29.03
C LEU A 757 18.25 -2.14 30.40
N ARG A 758 17.25 -1.35 30.78
CA ARG A 758 16.62 -1.42 32.10
C ARG A 758 15.13 -1.63 31.93
N VAL A 759 14.57 -2.57 32.69
CA VAL A 759 13.14 -2.89 32.69
C VAL A 759 12.64 -2.82 34.13
N ARG A 760 11.43 -2.30 34.35
CA ARG A 760 10.79 -2.33 35.68
C ARG A 760 10.13 -3.68 35.92
N ASP A 761 10.57 -4.37 36.97
CA ASP A 761 9.96 -5.58 37.53
C ASP A 761 9.46 -5.29 38.96
N LYS A 762 8.16 -5.47 39.22
CA LYS A 762 7.52 -5.18 40.52
C LYS A 762 7.92 -3.81 41.12
N GLY A 763 8.01 -2.79 40.26
CA GLY A 763 8.38 -1.42 40.64
C GLY A 763 9.88 -1.16 40.84
N ARG A 764 10.75 -2.17 40.66
CA ARG A 764 12.22 -2.04 40.74
C ARG A 764 12.86 -2.13 39.36
N TRP A 765 13.89 -1.34 39.10
CA TRP A 765 14.66 -1.44 37.86
C TRP A 765 15.58 -2.66 37.90
N VAL A 766 15.54 -3.46 36.83
CA VAL A 766 16.45 -4.57 36.56
C VAL A 766 17.33 -4.20 35.38
N ASP A 767 18.64 -4.35 35.54
CA ASP A 767 19.63 -3.88 34.60
C ASP A 767 20.20 -5.05 33.77
N PHE A 768 20.24 -4.88 32.45
CA PHE A 768 20.79 -5.82 31.49
C PHE A 768 21.92 -5.13 30.70
N PRO A 769 23.16 -5.17 31.22
CA PRO A 769 24.31 -4.58 30.56
C PRO A 769 24.67 -5.35 29.28
N TYR A 770 25.17 -4.62 28.28
CA TYR A 770 25.66 -5.20 27.04
C TYR A 770 26.97 -4.54 26.60
N GLN A 771 27.88 -5.33 26.06
CA GLN A 771 29.22 -4.88 25.65
C GLN A 771 29.24 -4.32 24.23
N ALA A 772 28.47 -4.89 23.30
CA ALA A 772 28.45 -4.44 21.91
C ALA A 772 27.01 -4.28 21.39
N LEU A 773 26.77 -3.18 20.67
CA LEU A 773 25.60 -2.98 19.82
C LEU A 773 26.03 -2.10 18.66
N ARG A 774 26.32 -2.74 17.54
CA ARG A 774 26.89 -2.09 16.37
C ARG A 774 26.14 -2.46 15.11
N VAL A 775 25.84 -1.47 14.28
CA VAL A 775 25.23 -1.63 12.97
C VAL A 775 26.15 -0.99 11.93
N ASP A 776 26.62 -1.81 10.99
CA ASP A 776 27.43 -1.36 9.85
C ASP A 776 26.66 -1.65 8.56
N SER A 777 26.30 -0.60 7.82
CA SER A 777 25.57 -0.69 6.55
C SER A 777 26.39 -0.10 5.41
N THR A 778 26.62 -0.89 4.36
CA THR A 778 27.24 -0.45 3.10
C THR A 778 26.17 -0.36 2.02
N LEU A 779 25.99 0.83 1.45
CA LEU A 779 24.95 1.12 0.47
C LEU A 779 25.56 1.23 -0.92
N ALA A 780 24.95 0.52 -1.87
CA ALA A 780 25.15 0.64 -3.30
C ALA A 780 23.76 0.78 -3.98
N PRO A 781 23.70 1.36 -5.20
CA PRO A 781 22.42 1.83 -5.77
C PRO A 781 21.29 0.78 -5.86
N ARG A 782 21.62 -0.51 -6.01
CA ARG A 782 20.66 -1.64 -6.02
C ARG A 782 20.92 -2.69 -4.93
N ARG A 783 21.73 -2.35 -3.92
CA ARG A 783 22.16 -3.30 -2.89
C ARG A 783 22.62 -2.60 -1.64
N ILE A 784 21.97 -2.86 -0.52
CA ILE A 784 22.38 -2.43 0.82
C ILE A 784 22.73 -3.68 1.61
N ASP A 785 23.99 -3.82 2.02
CA ASP A 785 24.45 -4.88 2.91
C ASP A 785 24.58 -4.31 4.33
N THR A 786 23.85 -4.89 5.29
CA THR A 786 23.82 -4.47 6.69
C THR A 786 24.30 -5.61 7.59
N ARG A 787 25.17 -5.30 8.54
CA ARG A 787 25.57 -6.20 9.63
C ARG A 787 25.17 -5.59 10.96
N LEU A 788 24.42 -6.34 11.76
CA LEU A 788 24.14 -6.03 13.16
C LEU A 788 24.89 -7.02 14.04
N ALA A 789 25.68 -6.50 14.97
CA ALA A 789 26.38 -7.28 15.98
C ALA A 789 25.98 -6.78 17.37
N PHE A 790 25.41 -7.67 18.16
CA PHE A 790 25.01 -7.41 19.54
C PHE A 790 25.63 -8.46 20.47
N ARG A 791 26.16 -8.03 21.60
CA ARG A 791 26.73 -8.90 22.64
C ARG A 791 26.37 -8.35 24.01
N GLY A 792 25.67 -9.15 24.80
CA GLY A 792 25.45 -8.92 26.23
C GLY A 792 25.72 -10.17 27.04
N GLU A 793 26.03 -10.01 28.32
CA GLU A 793 26.33 -11.13 29.22
C GLU A 793 25.12 -12.07 29.37
N ARG A 794 23.97 -11.53 29.77
CA ARG A 794 22.71 -12.28 29.89
C ARG A 794 21.85 -12.22 28.63
N LEU A 795 22.06 -11.20 27.80
CA LEU A 795 21.31 -11.00 26.55
C LEU A 795 21.88 -11.82 25.36
N GLY A 796 22.98 -12.54 25.57
CA GLY A 796 23.62 -13.37 24.55
C GLY A 796 24.29 -12.60 23.43
N GLU A 797 24.69 -13.33 22.38
CA GLU A 797 25.26 -12.80 21.16
C GLU A 797 24.25 -12.93 20.00
N LEU A 798 23.97 -11.82 19.31
CA LEU A 798 23.15 -11.79 18.11
C LEU A 798 23.94 -11.17 16.96
N ASN A 799 24.13 -11.96 15.90
CA ASN A 799 24.69 -11.48 14.64
C ASN A 799 23.63 -11.62 13.55
N VAL A 800 23.40 -10.55 12.79
CA VAL A 800 22.47 -10.53 11.66
C VAL A 800 23.15 -9.93 10.46
N ASN A 801 23.16 -10.65 9.34
CA ASN A 801 23.64 -10.17 8.05
C ASN A 801 22.47 -10.09 7.08
N THR A 802 22.20 -8.91 6.53
CA THR A 802 21.09 -8.75 5.56
C THR A 802 21.54 -8.02 4.31
N ARG A 803 20.88 -8.35 3.20
CA ARG A 803 20.96 -7.69 1.91
C ARG A 803 19.57 -7.23 1.48
N LEU A 804 19.48 -5.97 1.07
CA LEU A 804 18.26 -5.29 0.63
C LEU A 804 18.46 -4.66 -0.75
N ASP A 805 17.50 -4.79 -1.66
CA ASP A 805 17.46 -3.98 -2.89
C ASP A 805 16.56 -2.75 -2.68
N PRO A 806 17.11 -1.52 -2.58
CA PRO A 806 16.32 -0.32 -2.30
C PRO A 806 15.43 0.11 -3.47
N LEU A 807 15.71 -0.34 -4.70
CA LEU A 807 14.96 0.04 -5.92
C LEU A 807 13.92 -1.01 -6.35
N GLY A 808 13.94 -2.21 -5.77
CA GLY A 808 12.92 -3.22 -6.01
C GLY A 808 11.53 -2.75 -5.55
N LYS A 809 10.47 -3.09 -6.31
CA LYS A 809 9.07 -2.65 -6.09
C LYS A 809 8.60 -2.77 -4.63
N ASN A 810 9.06 -3.80 -3.92
CA ASN A 810 8.74 -4.07 -2.50
C ASN A 810 9.97 -4.13 -1.57
N LYS A 811 11.13 -3.65 -2.02
CA LYS A 811 12.39 -3.69 -1.25
C LYS A 811 12.71 -5.09 -0.69
N PRO A 812 13.00 -6.06 -1.57
CA PRO A 812 13.21 -7.45 -1.16
C PRO A 812 14.40 -7.56 -0.20
N LEU A 813 14.20 -8.34 0.87
CA LEU A 813 15.16 -8.57 1.95
C LEU A 813 15.61 -10.03 1.93
N SER A 814 16.92 -10.25 2.12
CA SER A 814 17.50 -11.59 2.29
C SER A 814 18.61 -11.54 3.34
N GLY A 815 18.86 -12.62 4.07
CA GLY A 815 19.92 -12.60 5.08
C GLY A 815 20.02 -13.86 5.92
N ASP A 816 20.87 -13.80 6.93
CA ASP A 816 21.07 -14.82 7.95
C ASP A 816 21.16 -14.20 9.34
N PHE A 817 20.81 -14.97 10.36
CA PHE A 817 20.99 -14.60 11.75
C PHE A 817 21.54 -15.76 12.57
N ARG A 818 22.28 -15.42 13.62
CA ARG A 818 22.76 -16.36 14.65
C ARG A 818 22.55 -15.73 16.03
N LEU A 819 21.89 -16.46 16.91
CA LEU A 819 21.67 -16.17 18.31
C LEU A 819 22.42 -17.20 19.16
N ALA A 820 23.20 -16.76 20.14
CA ALA A 820 23.90 -17.67 21.05
C ALA A 820 23.82 -17.19 22.51
N GLY A 821 23.48 -18.09 23.42
CA GLY A 821 23.60 -17.86 24.87
C GLY A 821 22.67 -16.80 25.45
N LEU A 822 21.46 -16.58 24.89
CA LEU A 822 20.48 -15.70 25.52
C LEU A 822 19.91 -16.38 26.77
N ASP A 823 20.10 -15.76 27.94
CA ASP A 823 19.57 -16.24 29.22
C ASP A 823 18.09 -15.83 29.35
N LEU A 824 17.17 -16.81 29.39
CA LEU A 824 15.73 -16.54 29.44
C LEU A 824 15.27 -15.77 30.69
N SER A 825 16.07 -15.76 31.75
CA SER A 825 15.75 -14.98 32.96
C SER A 825 15.59 -13.48 32.69
N VAL A 826 16.13 -12.97 31.58
CA VAL A 826 15.91 -11.57 31.14
C VAL A 826 14.45 -11.30 30.79
N ALA A 827 13.66 -12.33 30.45
CA ALA A 827 12.25 -12.22 30.12
C ALA A 827 11.32 -12.26 31.34
N ARG A 828 11.85 -12.54 32.54
CA ARG A 828 11.08 -12.67 33.79
C ARG A 828 10.16 -11.46 34.09
N PRO A 829 10.58 -10.19 33.89
CA PRO A 829 9.71 -9.03 34.13
C PRO A 829 8.41 -9.04 33.31
N PHE A 830 8.38 -9.77 32.20
CA PHE A 830 7.23 -9.84 31.28
C PHE A 830 6.29 -11.02 31.57
N VAL A 831 6.65 -11.91 32.50
CA VAL A 831 5.83 -13.07 32.91
C VAL A 831 5.59 -13.07 34.43
N PRO A 832 4.67 -12.22 34.93
CA PRO A 832 4.53 -11.95 36.37
C PRO A 832 4.12 -13.17 37.22
N MET A 833 3.44 -14.15 36.63
CA MET A 833 3.07 -15.43 37.27
C MET A 833 4.27 -16.38 37.50
N VAL A 834 5.44 -16.05 36.94
CA VAL A 834 6.66 -16.86 37.01
C VAL A 834 7.66 -16.23 37.99
N GLU A 835 8.00 -16.94 39.06
CA GLU A 835 8.97 -16.46 40.04
C GLU A 835 10.41 -16.74 39.62
N ARG A 836 10.66 -17.94 39.09
CA ARG A 836 11.94 -18.36 38.50
C ARG A 836 11.75 -18.67 37.03
N LEU A 837 12.52 -17.99 36.20
CA LEU A 837 12.68 -18.25 34.79
C LEU A 837 14.18 -18.33 34.51
N ALA A 838 14.66 -19.46 34.01
CA ALA A 838 16.05 -19.64 33.60
C ALA A 838 16.12 -20.52 32.34
N GLY A 839 17.28 -20.53 31.70
CA GLY A 839 17.58 -21.36 30.52
C GLY A 839 18.38 -20.61 29.47
N GLN A 840 19.06 -21.34 28.58
CA GLN A 840 19.84 -20.74 27.50
C GLN A 840 19.16 -20.99 26.14
N LEU A 841 18.85 -19.91 25.43
CA LEU A 841 18.31 -19.93 24.08
C LEU A 841 19.41 -19.72 23.05
N ASN A 842 19.51 -20.63 22.09
CA ASN A 842 20.40 -20.58 20.95
C ASN A 842 19.59 -20.70 19.65
N GLY A 843 20.06 -20.13 18.55
CA GLY A 843 19.34 -20.21 17.28
C GLY A 843 20.12 -19.78 16.06
N SER A 844 19.67 -20.23 14.90
CA SER A 844 20.19 -19.76 13.62
C SER A 844 19.16 -19.94 12.51
N GLY A 845 19.18 -19.07 11.50
CA GLY A 845 18.27 -19.15 10.37
C GLY A 845 18.56 -18.16 9.27
N ARG A 846 17.65 -18.11 8.30
CA ARG A 846 17.65 -17.20 7.15
C ARG A 846 16.46 -16.24 7.24
N LEU A 847 16.67 -15.04 6.70
CA LEU A 847 15.68 -14.00 6.51
C LEU A 847 15.36 -13.89 5.01
N SER A 848 14.09 -13.77 4.65
CA SER A 848 13.61 -13.57 3.26
C SER A 848 12.39 -12.63 3.24
N GLY A 849 11.80 -12.39 2.06
CA GLY A 849 10.59 -11.58 1.92
C GLY A 849 10.88 -10.12 1.61
N THR A 850 10.21 -9.19 2.31
CA THR A 850 10.32 -7.74 2.06
C THR A 850 10.75 -7.01 3.32
N LEU A 851 11.21 -5.76 3.20
CA LEU A 851 11.61 -4.95 4.36
C LEU A 851 10.49 -4.77 5.40
N LEU A 852 9.23 -4.70 4.96
CA LEU A 852 8.06 -4.51 5.83
C LEU A 852 7.37 -5.81 6.26
N ALA A 853 7.65 -6.92 5.57
CA ALA A 853 7.16 -8.25 5.89
C ALA A 853 8.29 -9.28 5.71
N PRO A 854 9.23 -9.35 6.69
CA PRO A 854 10.29 -10.33 6.66
C PRO A 854 9.78 -11.72 7.04
N GLN A 855 10.20 -12.73 6.31
CA GLN A 855 9.97 -14.14 6.62
C GLN A 855 11.21 -14.72 7.28
N VAL A 856 11.03 -15.48 8.35
CA VAL A 856 12.11 -16.10 9.11
C VAL A 856 12.05 -17.62 8.93
N ASN A 857 13.17 -18.25 8.60
CA ASN A 857 13.29 -19.69 8.48
C ASN A 857 14.49 -20.17 9.29
N GLY A 858 14.31 -20.95 10.36
CA GLY A 858 15.41 -21.29 11.25
C GLY A 858 15.07 -22.28 12.36
N ASN A 859 16.05 -22.60 13.19
CA ASN A 859 15.90 -23.47 14.35
C ASN A 859 16.30 -22.71 15.61
N LEU A 860 15.47 -22.78 16.65
CA LEU A 860 15.76 -22.30 18.00
C LEU A 860 15.81 -23.50 18.95
N MET A 861 16.74 -23.46 19.91
CA MET A 861 16.94 -24.49 20.91
C MET A 861 17.06 -23.84 22.29
N LEU A 862 16.15 -24.17 23.18
CA LEU A 862 16.24 -23.88 24.61
C LEU A 862 16.81 -25.10 25.33
N SER A 863 17.83 -24.89 26.15
CA SER A 863 18.43 -25.93 27.00
C SER A 863 18.50 -25.48 28.46
N GLY A 864 18.29 -26.43 29.38
CA GLY A 864 18.40 -26.22 30.83
C GLY A 864 17.39 -25.20 31.35
N GLY A 865 16.18 -25.16 30.77
CA GLY A 865 15.15 -24.22 31.19
C GLY A 865 14.58 -24.57 32.57
N GLU A 866 14.30 -23.55 33.37
CA GLU A 866 13.61 -23.66 34.66
C GLU A 866 12.45 -22.66 34.67
N VAL A 867 11.24 -23.13 34.97
CA VAL A 867 10.04 -22.29 35.12
C VAL A 867 9.31 -22.73 36.38
N SER A 868 9.24 -21.86 37.39
CA SER A 868 8.50 -22.15 38.63
C SER A 868 7.93 -20.87 39.26
N GLY A 869 6.88 -20.99 40.06
CA GLY A 869 6.25 -19.88 40.78
C GLY A 869 5.08 -20.33 41.63
N ALA A 870 4.67 -19.50 42.59
CA ALA A 870 3.60 -19.83 43.53
C ALA A 870 2.21 -20.02 42.85
N GLU A 871 2.00 -19.36 41.71
CA GLU A 871 0.76 -19.48 40.92
C GLU A 871 0.83 -20.60 39.87
N LEU A 872 1.99 -21.24 39.69
CA LEU A 872 2.14 -22.33 38.73
C LEU A 872 1.84 -23.67 39.38
N PRO A 873 1.01 -24.52 38.74
CA PRO A 873 0.61 -25.79 39.32
C PRO A 873 1.78 -26.77 39.48
N ALA A 874 2.81 -26.69 38.65
CA ALA A 874 4.01 -27.53 38.71
C ALA A 874 5.27 -26.75 38.30
N SER A 875 6.44 -27.15 38.81
CA SER A 875 7.74 -26.66 38.32
C SER A 875 8.13 -27.38 37.03
N LEU A 876 8.71 -26.65 36.09
CA LEU A 876 9.40 -27.21 34.93
C LEU A 876 10.90 -27.05 35.15
N GLU A 877 11.61 -28.15 35.28
CA GLU A 877 13.06 -28.24 35.48
C GLU A 877 13.68 -28.98 34.29
N ASP A 878 14.95 -28.71 33.97
CA ASP A 878 15.65 -29.29 32.82
C ASP A 878 14.86 -29.18 31.48
N LEU A 879 14.09 -28.10 31.30
CA LEU A 879 13.27 -27.89 30.11
C LEU A 879 14.17 -27.77 28.87
N SER A 880 13.95 -28.66 27.91
CA SER A 880 14.58 -28.67 26.59
C SER A 880 13.51 -28.51 25.53
N LEU A 881 13.55 -27.42 24.76
CA LEU A 881 12.59 -27.13 23.68
C LEU A 881 13.34 -26.87 22.37
N GLN A 882 12.91 -27.52 21.31
CA GLN A 882 13.30 -27.26 19.93
C GLN A 882 12.14 -26.62 19.18
N ALA A 883 12.40 -25.49 18.53
CA ALA A 883 11.43 -24.78 17.70
C ALA A 883 11.97 -24.66 16.27
N LEU A 884 11.28 -25.26 15.30
CA LEU A 884 11.60 -25.16 13.88
C LEU A 884 10.64 -24.18 13.21
N ILE A 885 11.16 -23.02 12.79
CA ILE A 885 10.40 -21.93 12.17
C ILE A 885 10.48 -22.07 10.65
N ALA A 886 9.34 -22.10 9.98
CA ALA A 886 9.22 -22.14 8.53
C ALA A 886 8.20 -21.10 8.03
N GLY A 887 8.66 -19.87 7.75
CA GLY A 887 7.80 -18.78 7.33
C GLY A 887 6.96 -18.23 8.48
N GLU A 888 5.67 -18.55 8.49
CA GLU A 888 4.68 -18.07 9.46
C GLU A 888 4.14 -19.19 10.37
N GLN A 889 4.83 -20.33 10.37
CA GLN A 889 4.54 -21.49 11.23
C GLN A 889 5.78 -21.91 12.01
N VAL A 890 5.59 -22.45 13.20
CA VAL A 890 6.64 -23.06 14.02
C VAL A 890 6.19 -24.42 14.52
N GLN A 891 7.06 -25.41 14.38
CA GLN A 891 6.90 -26.72 15.01
C GLN A 891 7.68 -26.74 16.32
N LEU A 892 7.03 -27.11 17.41
CA LEU A 892 7.59 -27.18 18.76
C LEU A 892 7.69 -28.64 19.22
N ASN A 893 8.82 -29.02 19.79
CA ASN A 893 9.01 -30.29 20.48
C ASN A 893 9.86 -30.06 21.73
N GLY A 894 9.46 -30.60 22.87
CA GLY A 894 10.27 -30.52 24.08
C GLY A 894 9.87 -31.46 25.20
N SER A 895 10.71 -31.45 26.22
CA SER A 895 10.55 -32.26 27.42
C SER A 895 11.05 -31.52 28.65
N TRP A 896 10.49 -31.82 29.81
CA TRP A 896 10.92 -31.28 31.10
C TRP A 896 10.81 -32.33 32.20
N ARG A 897 11.40 -32.03 33.34
CA ARG A 897 11.27 -32.74 34.62
C ARG A 897 10.51 -31.89 35.60
N SER A 898 9.87 -32.52 36.58
CA SER A 898 9.14 -31.81 37.63
C SER A 898 9.31 -32.57 38.94
N GLY A 899 10.07 -32.02 39.88
CA GLY A 899 10.50 -32.73 41.09
C GLY A 899 11.33 -34.00 40.80
N ASP A 900 11.38 -34.92 41.77
CA ASP A 900 12.29 -36.07 41.71
C ASP A 900 11.93 -37.08 40.60
N ALA A 901 10.62 -37.31 40.40
CA ALA A 901 10.11 -38.39 39.53
C ALA A 901 9.28 -37.90 38.33
N GLY A 902 8.76 -36.68 38.36
CA GLY A 902 7.86 -36.17 37.33
C GLY A 902 8.55 -35.91 36.00
N ARG A 903 7.91 -36.28 34.90
CA ARG A 903 8.40 -36.03 33.53
C ARG A 903 7.26 -35.55 32.65
N GLY A 904 7.55 -34.63 31.74
CA GLY A 904 6.58 -34.17 30.75
C GLY A 904 7.18 -33.97 29.37
N GLN A 905 6.30 -34.00 28.37
CA GLN A 905 6.57 -33.78 26.96
C GLN A 905 5.54 -32.83 26.35
N LEU A 906 6.01 -31.98 25.43
CA LEU A 906 5.20 -31.01 24.69
C LEU A 906 5.55 -31.13 23.20
N SER A 907 4.55 -31.26 22.34
CA SER A 907 4.75 -31.26 20.89
C SER A 907 3.59 -30.62 20.15
N GLY A 908 3.84 -29.89 19.07
CA GLY A 908 2.76 -29.33 18.24
C GLY A 908 3.21 -28.19 17.33
N ASN A 909 2.25 -27.41 16.82
CA ASN A 909 2.49 -26.33 15.87
C ASN A 909 1.82 -25.02 16.31
N LEU A 910 2.44 -23.88 15.97
CA LEU A 910 1.83 -22.54 16.07
C LEU A 910 1.89 -21.84 14.71
N THR A 911 0.90 -21.00 14.40
CA THR A 911 0.82 -20.20 13.15
C THR A 911 0.39 -18.76 13.44
N TRP A 912 0.88 -17.76 12.70
CA TRP A 912 0.54 -16.34 12.95
C TRP A 912 0.27 -15.48 11.70
N GLY A 913 0.15 -16.07 10.51
CA GLY A 913 0.02 -15.34 9.24
C GLY A 913 -1.22 -14.44 9.13
N GLN A 914 -2.42 -15.03 9.28
CA GLN A 914 -3.69 -14.28 9.27
C GLN A 914 -4.25 -14.09 10.68
N ALA A 915 -4.15 -15.12 11.52
CA ALA A 915 -4.56 -15.14 12.92
C ALA A 915 -3.64 -16.08 13.70
N LEU A 916 -3.58 -15.92 15.02
CA LEU A 916 -2.82 -16.82 15.89
C LEU A 916 -3.57 -18.16 16.00
N GLY A 917 -2.93 -19.23 15.50
CA GLY A 917 -3.40 -20.60 15.60
C GLY A 917 -2.43 -21.44 16.44
N MET A 918 -2.97 -22.34 17.26
CA MET A 918 -2.19 -23.24 18.12
C MET A 918 -2.79 -24.64 18.07
N ASP A 919 -1.95 -25.67 17.97
CA ASP A 919 -2.32 -27.07 18.21
C ASP A 919 -1.14 -27.75 18.93
N LEU A 920 -1.28 -27.95 20.25
CA LEU A 920 -0.24 -28.50 21.12
C LEU A 920 -0.77 -29.72 21.87
N ARG A 921 0.05 -30.77 21.96
CA ARG A 921 -0.18 -31.92 22.83
C ARG A 921 0.78 -31.88 24.02
N LEU A 922 0.22 -32.01 25.22
CA LEU A 922 0.93 -32.02 26.50
C LEU A 922 0.72 -33.38 27.18
N GLN A 923 1.81 -34.10 27.43
CA GLN A 923 1.79 -35.38 28.13
C GLN A 923 2.67 -35.32 29.37
N GLY A 924 2.17 -35.81 30.51
CA GLY A 924 2.90 -35.82 31.77
C GLY A 924 2.73 -37.13 32.53
N GLN A 925 3.77 -37.50 33.27
CA GLN A 925 3.80 -38.67 34.15
C GLN A 925 4.30 -38.26 35.53
N GLN A 926 3.56 -38.65 36.56
CA GLN A 926 3.91 -38.42 37.97
C GLN A 926 4.25 -36.96 38.29
N LEU A 927 3.54 -36.00 37.68
CA LEU A 927 3.80 -34.58 37.89
C LEU A 927 3.35 -34.16 39.29
N PRO A 928 4.24 -33.64 40.15
CA PRO A 928 3.86 -33.07 41.43
C PRO A 928 3.14 -31.74 41.18
N VAL A 929 1.84 -31.71 41.47
CA VAL A 929 1.01 -30.51 41.37
C VAL A 929 0.69 -29.98 42.76
N THR A 930 1.05 -28.73 43.04
CA THR A 930 0.73 -28.07 44.31
C THR A 930 -0.22 -26.92 44.05
N VAL A 931 -1.38 -26.93 44.72
CA VAL A 931 -2.37 -25.86 44.68
C VAL A 931 -2.41 -25.26 46.07
N GLU A 932 -1.55 -24.28 46.35
CA GLU A 932 -1.50 -23.67 47.68
C GLU A 932 -2.79 -22.87 47.99
N PRO A 933 -3.26 -22.87 49.25
CA PRO A 933 -2.81 -23.68 50.40
C PRO A 933 -3.49 -25.06 50.50
N TYR A 934 -4.21 -25.50 49.46
CA TYR A 934 -5.22 -26.56 49.56
C TYR A 934 -4.78 -27.97 49.19
N ALA A 935 -3.93 -28.19 48.18
CA ALA A 935 -3.70 -29.53 47.66
C ALA A 935 -2.25 -29.80 47.25
N THR A 936 -1.82 -31.04 47.45
CA THR A 936 -0.57 -31.61 46.92
C THR A 936 -0.93 -32.91 46.23
N LEU A 937 -0.79 -32.97 44.91
CA LEU A 937 -1.31 -34.01 44.04
C LEU A 937 -0.19 -34.59 43.18
N GLU A 938 -0.25 -35.88 42.86
CA GLU A 938 0.50 -36.45 41.73
C GLU A 938 -0.48 -36.57 40.55
N VAL A 939 -0.14 -35.96 39.41
CA VAL A 939 -1.02 -35.85 38.24
C VAL A 939 -0.32 -36.38 36.99
N ALA A 940 -1.06 -37.11 36.15
CA ALA A 940 -0.61 -37.56 34.84
C ALA A 940 -1.61 -37.08 33.75
N PRO A 941 -1.37 -35.91 33.13
CA PRO A 941 -2.21 -35.37 32.06
C PRO A 941 -1.80 -35.90 30.67
N ASP A 942 -2.77 -36.16 29.79
CA ASP A 942 -2.61 -36.23 28.33
C ASP A 942 -3.66 -35.31 27.71
N LEU A 943 -3.24 -34.09 27.37
CA LEU A 943 -4.10 -32.99 26.94
C LEU A 943 -3.73 -32.49 25.55
N THR A 944 -4.73 -32.10 24.77
CA THR A 944 -4.57 -31.37 23.51
C THR A 944 -5.16 -29.97 23.68
N LEU A 945 -4.35 -28.96 23.32
CA LEU A 945 -4.67 -27.54 23.42
C LEU A 945 -4.75 -26.97 22.01
N ARG A 946 -5.91 -26.44 21.63
CA ARG A 946 -6.12 -25.86 20.30
C ARG A 946 -6.65 -24.43 20.38
N LEU A 947 -6.04 -23.49 19.69
CA LEU A 947 -6.51 -22.09 19.58
C LEU A 947 -6.93 -21.80 18.14
N ILE A 948 -8.18 -21.41 17.94
CA ILE A 948 -8.73 -20.96 16.64
C ILE A 948 -9.63 -19.76 16.92
N ASP A 949 -9.44 -18.64 16.21
CA ASP A 949 -10.26 -17.42 16.33
C ASP A 949 -10.46 -16.93 17.77
N ASP A 950 -9.37 -16.85 18.55
CA ASP A 950 -9.36 -16.49 19.98
C ASP A 950 -10.19 -17.43 20.90
N LYS A 951 -10.49 -18.66 20.44
CA LYS A 951 -11.15 -19.70 21.25
C LYS A 951 -10.16 -20.81 21.59
N LEU A 952 -9.91 -21.01 22.88
CA LEU A 952 -9.04 -22.06 23.39
C LEU A 952 -9.85 -23.32 23.70
N ALA A 953 -9.63 -24.40 22.98
CA ALA A 953 -10.17 -25.73 23.27
C ALA A 953 -9.13 -26.57 24.03
N VAL A 954 -9.53 -27.15 25.16
CA VAL A 954 -8.72 -28.04 25.99
C VAL A 954 -9.42 -29.39 26.07
N THR A 955 -8.82 -30.43 25.49
CA THR A 955 -9.41 -31.78 25.47
C THR A 955 -8.44 -32.84 25.97
N GLY A 956 -8.93 -33.90 26.61
CA GLY A 956 -8.11 -35.06 26.95
C GLY A 956 -8.40 -35.67 28.32
N LYS A 957 -7.39 -36.32 28.91
CA LYS A 957 -7.54 -37.09 30.16
C LYS A 957 -6.54 -36.66 31.22
N VAL A 958 -6.98 -36.56 32.47
CA VAL A 958 -6.15 -36.24 33.64
C VAL A 958 -6.32 -37.31 34.70
N LEU A 959 -5.23 -38.00 35.04
CA LEU A 959 -5.22 -38.97 36.12
C LEU A 959 -4.64 -38.33 37.39
N VAL A 960 -5.31 -38.49 38.52
CA VAL A 960 -4.83 -38.09 39.86
C VAL A 960 -4.73 -39.32 40.76
N PRO A 961 -3.70 -40.18 40.59
CA PRO A 961 -3.60 -41.44 41.31
C PRO A 961 -3.53 -41.28 42.84
N LYS A 962 -2.76 -40.32 43.34
CA LYS A 962 -2.59 -40.08 44.79
C LYS A 962 -2.39 -38.60 45.11
N GLY A 963 -2.60 -38.25 46.38
CA GLY A 963 -2.38 -36.90 46.87
C GLY A 963 -3.01 -36.62 48.23
N LYS A 964 -2.95 -35.36 48.63
CA LYS A 964 -3.58 -34.85 49.85
C LYS A 964 -4.18 -33.48 49.61
N ILE A 965 -5.46 -33.34 49.94
CA ILE A 965 -6.24 -32.10 49.93
C ILE A 965 -6.51 -31.71 51.40
N THR A 966 -6.17 -30.50 51.81
CA THR A 966 -6.36 -29.97 53.16
C THR A 966 -6.95 -28.56 53.13
N VAL A 967 -8.15 -28.38 53.70
CA VAL A 967 -8.83 -27.07 53.75
C VAL A 967 -8.93 -26.63 55.21
N ARG A 968 -8.26 -25.53 55.57
CA ARG A 968 -8.17 -25.03 56.96
C ARG A 968 -9.17 -23.91 57.26
N GLU A 969 -9.42 -23.01 56.31
CA GLU A 969 -10.35 -21.88 56.40
C GLU A 969 -11.11 -21.76 55.07
N LEU A 970 -12.34 -21.24 55.09
CA LEU A 970 -13.04 -20.85 53.87
C LEU A 970 -12.39 -19.56 53.35
N PRO A 971 -12.16 -19.42 52.03
CA PRO A 971 -11.79 -18.13 51.46
C PRO A 971 -12.81 -17.07 51.91
N PRO A 972 -12.42 -15.82 52.17
CA PRO A 972 -13.39 -14.75 52.33
C PRO A 972 -14.28 -14.79 51.09
N SER A 973 -15.57 -15.05 51.27
CA SER A 973 -16.52 -15.02 50.16
C SER A 973 -16.50 -13.60 49.63
N THR A 974 -15.82 -13.40 48.51
CA THR A 974 -15.89 -12.15 47.77
C THR A 974 -17.35 -12.00 47.41
N VAL A 975 -18.01 -11.01 48.02
CA VAL A 975 -19.35 -10.60 47.65
C VAL A 975 -19.28 -10.38 46.14
N LYS A 976 -19.95 -11.23 45.36
CA LYS A 976 -19.96 -11.12 43.90
C LYS A 976 -20.61 -9.77 43.62
N VAL A 977 -19.79 -8.80 43.23
CA VAL A 977 -20.26 -7.46 42.90
C VAL A 977 -21.15 -7.65 41.67
N SER A 978 -22.37 -7.15 41.73
CA SER A 978 -23.32 -7.24 40.63
C SER A 978 -22.76 -6.49 39.42
N ASP A 979 -22.98 -7.01 38.21
CA ASP A 979 -22.40 -6.52 36.94
C ASP A 979 -22.79 -5.06 36.60
N ASP A 980 -23.67 -4.47 37.40
CA ASP A 980 -24.24 -3.13 37.29
C ASP A 980 -23.58 -2.09 38.23
N THR A 981 -22.47 -2.45 38.89
CA THR A 981 -21.81 -1.54 39.85
C THR A 981 -20.77 -0.65 39.16
N VAL A 982 -21.03 0.66 39.09
CA VAL A 982 -20.10 1.66 38.55
C VAL A 982 -19.31 2.33 39.69
N ILE A 983 -17.98 2.19 39.71
CA ILE A 983 -17.10 2.90 40.65
C ILE A 983 -16.78 4.28 40.07
N VAL A 984 -17.27 5.35 40.71
CA VAL A 984 -17.02 6.73 40.27
C VAL A 984 -15.62 7.17 40.69
N GLY A 985 -14.73 7.37 39.72
CA GLY A 985 -13.45 8.08 39.92
C GLY A 985 -12.22 7.48 39.24
N HIS A 986 -12.28 6.25 38.73
CA HIS A 986 -11.23 5.64 37.91
C HIS A 986 -11.86 5.08 36.63
N GLN A 987 -11.35 5.47 35.45
CA GLN A 987 -11.60 4.73 34.22
C GLN A 987 -10.91 3.37 34.38
N THR A 988 -11.62 2.37 34.87
CA THR A 988 -11.29 0.99 34.56
C THR A 988 -11.55 0.84 33.07
N GLU A 989 -10.49 0.70 32.28
CA GLU A 989 -10.63 0.14 30.94
C GLU A 989 -11.49 -1.13 31.06
N GLU A 990 -12.50 -1.25 30.20
CA GLU A 990 -13.28 -2.48 30.08
C GLU A 990 -12.28 -3.63 29.92
N GLY A 991 -12.13 -4.44 30.97
CA GLY A 991 -11.30 -5.62 30.90
C GLY A 991 -11.79 -6.45 29.73
N LYS A 992 -10.90 -6.73 28.76
CA LYS A 992 -11.21 -7.57 27.61
C LYS A 992 -12.00 -8.79 28.09
N PRO A 993 -13.10 -9.16 27.42
CA PRO A 993 -13.86 -10.33 27.81
C PRO A 993 -12.94 -11.54 27.94
N PRO A 994 -13.10 -12.37 28.97
CA PRO A 994 -12.27 -13.56 29.16
C PRO A 994 -12.31 -14.40 27.89
N MET A 995 -11.13 -14.92 27.49
CA MET A 995 -11.00 -15.78 26.32
C MET A 995 -12.02 -16.92 26.41
N ALA A 996 -12.79 -17.15 25.34
CA ALA A 996 -13.78 -18.22 25.32
C ALA A 996 -13.04 -19.57 25.35
N MET A 997 -13.21 -20.32 26.43
CA MET A 997 -12.59 -21.63 26.62
C MET A 997 -13.62 -22.74 26.41
N ALA A 998 -13.32 -23.67 25.51
CA ALA A 998 -14.03 -24.94 25.40
C ALA A 998 -13.24 -26.02 26.15
N MET A 999 -13.91 -26.79 27.01
CA MET A 999 -13.29 -27.82 27.84
C MET A 999 -13.99 -29.16 27.62
N ASP A 1000 -13.20 -30.22 27.47
CA ASP A 1000 -13.67 -31.60 27.33
C ASP A 1000 -12.64 -32.53 27.98
N ILE A 1001 -12.70 -32.65 29.32
CA ILE A 1001 -11.64 -33.28 30.12
C ILE A 1001 -12.21 -34.39 30.99
N ASP A 1002 -11.70 -35.61 30.82
CA ASP A 1002 -11.97 -36.73 31.72
C ASP A 1002 -10.96 -36.75 32.88
N VAL A 1003 -11.45 -36.66 34.12
CA VAL A 1003 -10.63 -36.68 35.33
C VAL A 1003 -10.91 -37.93 36.14
N GLU A 1004 -9.91 -38.76 36.37
CA GLU A 1004 -9.99 -39.92 37.26
C GLU A 1004 -9.16 -39.67 38.52
N VAL A 1005 -9.74 -39.88 39.69
CA VAL A 1005 -9.10 -39.57 40.97
C VAL A 1005 -9.05 -40.78 41.91
N GLY A 1006 -7.96 -40.91 42.65
CA GLY A 1006 -7.87 -41.82 43.79
C GLY A 1006 -7.61 -43.29 43.45
N GLN A 1007 -7.04 -43.60 42.27
CA GLN A 1007 -6.65 -44.98 41.89
C GLN A 1007 -5.73 -45.62 42.94
N ASP A 1008 -4.83 -44.84 43.56
CA ASP A 1008 -3.95 -45.29 44.64
C ASP A 1008 -4.46 -44.78 46.01
N LYS A 1009 -4.27 -43.49 46.30
CA LYS A 1009 -4.69 -42.87 47.57
C LYS A 1009 -4.72 -41.35 47.51
N LEU A 1010 -5.90 -40.77 47.30
CA LEU A 1010 -6.15 -39.33 47.41
C LEU A 1010 -6.85 -39.01 48.72
N SER A 1011 -6.16 -38.42 49.69
CA SER A 1011 -6.73 -38.10 51.00
C SER A 1011 -7.28 -36.68 51.06
N PHE A 1012 -8.41 -36.46 51.73
CA PHE A 1012 -9.00 -35.15 52.00
C PHE A 1012 -9.14 -34.93 53.51
N SER A 1013 -8.83 -33.71 53.96
CA SER A 1013 -8.97 -33.28 55.35
C SER A 1013 -9.45 -31.83 55.42
N GLY A 1014 -10.67 -31.58 55.87
CA GLY A 1014 -11.19 -30.21 56.01
C GLY A 1014 -12.52 -30.19 56.73
N PHE A 1015 -12.82 -29.10 57.43
CA PHE A 1015 -14.10 -28.90 58.13
C PHE A 1015 -14.52 -30.07 59.04
N GLY A 1016 -13.54 -30.71 59.71
CA GLY A 1016 -13.79 -31.88 60.56
C GLY A 1016 -13.91 -33.22 59.83
N LEU A 1017 -13.98 -33.25 58.49
CA LEU A 1017 -13.97 -34.46 57.68
C LEU A 1017 -12.54 -34.91 57.35
N THR A 1018 -12.28 -36.21 57.44
CA THR A 1018 -11.07 -36.85 56.91
C THR A 1018 -11.47 -38.12 56.17
N ALA A 1019 -11.18 -38.24 54.86
CA ALA A 1019 -11.58 -39.38 54.02
C ALA A 1019 -10.63 -39.57 52.83
N ASN A 1020 -10.73 -40.70 52.12
CA ASN A 1020 -10.07 -40.91 50.83
C ASN A 1020 -11.09 -40.67 49.69
N LEU A 1021 -10.73 -39.90 48.66
CA LEU A 1021 -11.56 -39.67 47.48
C LEU A 1021 -11.22 -40.70 46.40
N LEU A 1022 -12.26 -41.25 45.76
CA LEU A 1022 -12.18 -42.15 44.62
C LEU A 1022 -13.30 -41.79 43.64
N GLY A 1023 -13.03 -41.74 42.34
CA GLY A 1023 -14.09 -41.60 41.35
C GLY A 1023 -13.62 -41.13 39.98
N HIS A 1024 -14.59 -40.79 39.13
CA HIS A 1024 -14.36 -40.25 37.80
C HIS A 1024 -15.37 -39.15 37.52
N VAL A 1025 -14.90 -38.05 36.95
CA VAL A 1025 -15.73 -36.92 36.53
C VAL A 1025 -15.30 -36.44 35.16
N HIS A 1026 -16.27 -36.08 34.35
CA HIS A 1026 -16.11 -35.46 33.06
C HIS A 1026 -16.42 -33.96 33.19
N ILE A 1027 -15.48 -33.10 32.78
CA ILE A 1027 -15.57 -31.65 32.91
C ILE A 1027 -15.68 -31.03 31.51
N GLY A 1028 -16.86 -30.48 31.23
CA GLY A 1028 -17.20 -29.76 30.00
C GLY A 1028 -17.03 -28.24 30.12
N ASP A 1029 -17.53 -27.51 29.11
CA ASP A 1029 -17.56 -26.05 29.07
C ASP A 1029 -18.16 -25.43 30.34
N ASN A 1030 -17.63 -24.28 30.76
CA ASN A 1030 -18.05 -23.57 31.98
C ASN A 1030 -18.02 -24.43 33.26
N LEU A 1031 -17.14 -25.44 33.32
CA LEU A 1031 -17.05 -26.40 34.42
C LEU A 1031 -18.32 -27.25 34.62
N ASP A 1032 -19.13 -27.46 33.57
CA ASP A 1032 -20.23 -28.43 33.60
C ASP A 1032 -19.66 -29.82 33.87
N THR A 1033 -19.91 -30.34 35.07
CA THR A 1033 -19.27 -31.56 35.58
C THR A 1033 -20.30 -32.67 35.70
N ARG A 1034 -19.95 -33.85 35.19
CA ARG A 1034 -20.78 -35.06 35.25
C ARG A 1034 -19.97 -36.24 35.77
N GLY A 1035 -20.52 -37.01 36.69
CA GLY A 1035 -19.86 -38.19 37.23
C GLY A 1035 -20.11 -38.39 38.72
N GLU A 1036 -19.27 -39.21 39.35
CA GLU A 1036 -19.42 -39.58 40.75
C GLU A 1036 -18.06 -39.55 41.46
N LEU A 1037 -18.03 -38.91 42.63
CA LEU A 1037 -16.94 -39.02 43.60
C LEU A 1037 -17.45 -39.69 44.88
N SER A 1038 -16.75 -40.72 45.33
CA SER A 1038 -17.01 -41.43 46.57
C SER A 1038 -15.95 -41.09 47.62
N LEU A 1039 -16.38 -40.98 48.88
CA LEU A 1039 -15.51 -40.79 50.03
C LEU A 1039 -15.40 -42.13 50.81
N ALA A 1040 -14.26 -42.79 50.70
CA ALA A 1040 -13.94 -44.03 51.40
C ALA A 1040 -13.19 -43.77 52.73
N ASP A 1041 -13.31 -44.69 53.69
CA ASP A 1041 -12.64 -44.65 55.00
C ASP A 1041 -12.82 -43.32 55.78
N GLY A 1042 -13.97 -42.67 55.58
CA GLY A 1042 -14.23 -41.34 56.11
C GLY A 1042 -14.51 -41.29 57.61
N ARG A 1043 -14.03 -40.24 58.27
CA ARG A 1043 -14.37 -39.87 59.66
C ARG A 1043 -14.74 -38.41 59.71
N TYR A 1044 -15.81 -38.07 60.42
CA TYR A 1044 -16.25 -36.70 60.62
C TYR A 1044 -16.20 -36.35 62.11
N ARG A 1045 -15.58 -35.21 62.45
CA ARG A 1045 -15.45 -34.71 63.81
C ARG A 1045 -15.91 -33.26 63.88
N ALA A 1046 -17.04 -33.04 64.53
CA ALA A 1046 -17.57 -31.71 64.84
C ALA A 1046 -18.26 -31.74 66.21
N TYR A 1047 -18.31 -30.60 66.90
CA TYR A 1047 -19.01 -30.43 68.19
C TYR A 1047 -18.60 -31.46 69.27
N GLY A 1048 -17.32 -31.84 69.31
CA GLY A 1048 -16.79 -32.81 70.28
C GLY A 1048 -17.07 -34.28 69.97
N GLN A 1049 -17.84 -34.58 68.92
CA GLN A 1049 -18.28 -35.94 68.58
C GLN A 1049 -17.54 -36.50 67.38
N ARG A 1050 -17.44 -37.83 67.32
CA ARG A 1050 -16.72 -38.56 66.27
C ARG A 1050 -17.70 -39.50 65.55
N LEU A 1051 -17.95 -39.24 64.27
CA LEU A 1051 -18.79 -40.05 63.40
C LEU A 1051 -17.90 -40.78 62.37
N THR A 1052 -18.21 -42.03 62.07
CA THR A 1052 -17.60 -42.81 60.99
C THR A 1052 -18.52 -42.75 59.77
N ILE A 1053 -17.98 -42.45 58.59
CA ILE A 1053 -18.74 -42.43 57.34
C ILE A 1053 -18.99 -43.87 56.89
N ARG A 1054 -20.26 -44.29 56.82
CA ARG A 1054 -20.66 -45.61 56.29
C ARG A 1054 -20.83 -45.56 54.77
N ARG A 1055 -21.29 -44.43 54.25
CA ARG A 1055 -21.47 -44.17 52.81
C ARG A 1055 -21.35 -42.68 52.56
N ALA A 1056 -20.67 -42.29 51.49
CA ALA A 1056 -20.64 -40.90 51.07
C ALA A 1056 -20.34 -40.80 49.58
N ARG A 1057 -21.34 -40.36 48.82
CA ARG A 1057 -21.27 -40.16 47.37
C ARG A 1057 -21.64 -38.73 47.03
N LEU A 1058 -20.90 -38.14 46.11
CA LEU A 1058 -21.14 -36.85 45.49
C LEU A 1058 -21.39 -37.11 44.02
N LEU A 1059 -22.61 -36.82 43.57
CA LEU A 1059 -23.04 -37.01 42.19
C LEU A 1059 -23.08 -35.65 41.50
N PHE A 1060 -22.36 -35.52 40.39
CA PHE A 1060 -22.27 -34.29 39.61
C PHE A 1060 -23.15 -34.43 38.35
N ALA A 1061 -23.99 -33.44 38.10
CA ALA A 1061 -24.89 -33.38 36.95
C ALA A 1061 -25.19 -31.91 36.57
N GLY A 1062 -24.15 -31.09 36.47
CA GLY A 1062 -24.28 -29.63 36.32
C GLY A 1062 -23.05 -28.88 36.83
N PRO A 1063 -23.23 -27.68 37.42
CA PRO A 1063 -22.13 -26.91 38.01
C PRO A 1063 -21.32 -27.72 39.05
N ILE A 1064 -19.97 -27.64 38.97
CA ILE A 1064 -19.05 -28.40 39.83
C ILE A 1064 -19.21 -28.09 41.33
N ASP A 1065 -19.72 -26.92 41.68
CA ASP A 1065 -19.98 -26.46 43.04
C ASP A 1065 -21.33 -26.91 43.61
N GLN A 1066 -22.18 -27.56 42.80
CA GLN A 1066 -23.52 -28.01 43.18
C GLN A 1066 -23.73 -29.55 43.05
N PRO A 1067 -22.89 -30.40 43.67
CA PRO A 1067 -23.13 -31.84 43.63
C PRO A 1067 -24.36 -32.23 44.46
N TYR A 1068 -25.01 -33.32 44.05
CA TYR A 1068 -25.98 -34.01 44.88
C TYR A 1068 -25.25 -34.88 45.91
N LEU A 1069 -25.53 -34.65 47.19
CA LEU A 1069 -24.95 -35.35 48.32
C LEU A 1069 -25.79 -36.57 48.69
N ASP A 1070 -25.16 -37.72 48.89
CA ASP A 1070 -25.74 -38.92 49.53
C ASP A 1070 -24.75 -39.45 50.55
N ILE A 1071 -24.88 -38.97 51.80
CA ILE A 1071 -23.90 -39.19 52.87
C ILE A 1071 -24.60 -39.79 54.08
N GLU A 1072 -23.94 -40.75 54.71
CA GLU A 1072 -24.40 -41.42 55.93
C GLU A 1072 -23.23 -41.61 56.89
N ALA A 1073 -23.36 -40.99 58.06
CA ALA A 1073 -22.35 -41.00 59.12
C ALA A 1073 -22.95 -41.59 60.39
N ILE A 1074 -22.22 -42.46 61.09
CA ILE A 1074 -22.70 -43.21 62.25
C ILE A 1074 -21.76 -43.07 63.45
N ARG A 1075 -22.32 -43.17 64.65
CA ARG A 1075 -21.62 -43.29 65.92
C ARG A 1075 -22.17 -44.50 66.65
N THR A 1076 -21.29 -45.36 67.13
CA THR A 1076 -21.65 -46.50 67.97
C THR A 1076 -21.35 -46.14 69.43
N VAL A 1077 -22.34 -46.28 70.31
CA VAL A 1077 -22.21 -46.10 71.76
C VAL A 1077 -22.85 -47.33 72.41
N ASP A 1078 -22.03 -48.13 73.10
CA ASP A 1078 -22.40 -49.47 73.57
C ASP A 1078 -23.01 -50.31 72.43
N ASP A 1079 -24.24 -50.79 72.59
CA ASP A 1079 -24.97 -51.61 71.60
C ASP A 1079 -25.87 -50.79 70.65
N VAL A 1080 -25.79 -49.45 70.68
CA VAL A 1080 -26.66 -48.55 69.90
C VAL A 1080 -25.84 -47.82 68.82
N ILE A 1081 -26.29 -47.92 67.58
CA ILE A 1081 -25.76 -47.12 66.46
C ILE A 1081 -26.70 -45.93 66.29
N ALA A 1082 -26.20 -44.70 66.42
CA ALA A 1082 -26.93 -43.49 66.08
C ALA A 1082 -26.24 -42.80 64.91
N GLY A 1083 -26.99 -42.36 63.91
CA GLY A 1083 -26.43 -41.85 62.67
C GLY A 1083 -27.19 -40.68 62.08
N ILE A 1084 -26.53 -39.99 61.16
CA ILE A 1084 -27.04 -38.86 60.40
C ILE A 1084 -26.93 -39.22 58.92
N ARG A 1085 -28.03 -39.05 58.18
CA ARG A 1085 -28.08 -39.15 56.73
C ARG A 1085 -28.33 -37.77 56.13
N LEU A 1086 -27.49 -37.39 55.17
CA LEU A 1086 -27.55 -36.13 54.42
C LEU A 1086 -27.87 -36.46 52.96
N SER A 1087 -28.95 -35.90 52.42
CA SER A 1087 -29.36 -36.10 51.03
C SER A 1087 -29.83 -34.81 50.37
N GLY A 1088 -29.51 -34.56 49.10
CA GLY A 1088 -29.97 -33.36 48.37
C GLY A 1088 -28.81 -32.56 47.75
N SER A 1089 -29.12 -31.43 47.08
CA SER A 1089 -28.09 -30.53 46.55
C SER A 1089 -27.22 -29.95 47.68
N ALA A 1090 -25.94 -29.75 47.42
CA ALA A 1090 -25.00 -29.14 48.37
C ALA A 1090 -25.45 -27.76 48.90
N GLU A 1091 -26.22 -26.99 48.11
CA GLU A 1091 -26.78 -25.69 48.53
C GLU A 1091 -27.96 -25.84 49.52
N GLN A 1092 -28.73 -26.92 49.41
CA GLN A 1092 -29.94 -27.17 50.21
C GLN A 1092 -30.02 -28.64 50.65
N PRO A 1093 -29.10 -29.11 51.51
CA PRO A 1093 -29.08 -30.50 51.90
C PRO A 1093 -30.18 -30.79 52.94
N THR A 1094 -30.84 -31.94 52.82
CA THR A 1094 -31.79 -32.43 53.81
C THR A 1094 -31.09 -33.39 54.78
N THR A 1095 -31.25 -33.15 56.08
CA THR A 1095 -30.60 -33.96 57.13
C THR A 1095 -31.64 -34.80 57.87
N LYS A 1096 -31.37 -36.09 58.08
CA LYS A 1096 -32.19 -37.00 58.88
C LYS A 1096 -31.34 -37.72 59.91
N VAL A 1097 -31.80 -37.72 61.16
CA VAL A 1097 -31.17 -38.49 62.25
C VAL A 1097 -31.87 -39.85 62.37
N PHE A 1098 -31.10 -40.92 62.58
CA PHE A 1098 -31.60 -42.30 62.73
C PHE A 1098 -30.84 -43.07 63.82
N SER A 1099 -31.37 -44.23 64.22
CA SER A 1099 -30.69 -45.15 65.12
C SER A 1099 -30.99 -46.62 64.80
N GLU A 1100 -30.12 -47.52 65.26
CA GLU A 1100 -30.29 -48.97 65.23
C GLU A 1100 -30.01 -49.50 66.66
N PRO A 1101 -31.01 -50.04 67.40
CA PRO A 1101 -32.44 -50.14 67.04
C PRO A 1101 -33.15 -48.77 66.96
N ALA A 1102 -34.27 -48.72 66.22
CA ALA A 1102 -34.96 -47.47 65.87
C ALA A 1102 -35.60 -46.77 67.09
N MET A 1103 -35.34 -45.47 67.24
CA MET A 1103 -35.89 -44.59 68.28
C MET A 1103 -36.34 -43.24 67.70
N SER A 1104 -36.90 -42.34 68.53
CA SER A 1104 -37.28 -41.00 68.07
C SER A 1104 -36.06 -40.14 67.70
N GLN A 1105 -36.23 -39.14 66.82
CA GLN A 1105 -35.10 -38.31 66.36
C GLN A 1105 -34.42 -37.56 67.50
N GLU A 1106 -35.16 -37.17 68.53
CA GLU A 1106 -34.62 -36.49 69.72
C GLU A 1106 -33.76 -37.44 70.57
N GLN A 1107 -34.20 -38.70 70.72
CA GLN A 1107 -33.41 -39.73 71.41
C GLN A 1107 -32.16 -40.11 70.62
N ALA A 1108 -32.28 -40.27 69.30
CA ALA A 1108 -31.14 -40.57 68.43
C ALA A 1108 -30.14 -39.41 68.39
N LEU A 1109 -30.60 -38.16 68.40
CA LEU A 1109 -29.77 -36.96 68.51
C LEU A 1109 -29.07 -36.88 69.88
N SER A 1110 -29.73 -37.29 70.97
CA SER A 1110 -29.10 -37.38 72.29
C SER A 1110 -27.95 -38.40 72.33
N TYR A 1111 -28.11 -39.57 71.70
CA TYR A 1111 -27.01 -40.53 71.54
C TYR A 1111 -25.87 -39.98 70.65
N LEU A 1112 -26.21 -39.22 69.61
CA LEU A 1112 -25.22 -38.56 68.74
C LEU A 1112 -24.43 -37.46 69.46
N VAL A 1113 -25.09 -36.63 70.29
CA VAL A 1113 -24.49 -35.44 70.93
C VAL A 1113 -23.94 -35.74 72.33
N LEU A 1114 -24.70 -36.42 73.19
CA LEU A 1114 -24.39 -36.63 74.61
C LEU A 1114 -23.86 -38.05 74.90
N GLY A 1115 -23.99 -38.99 73.96
CA GLY A 1115 -23.57 -40.38 74.16
C GLY A 1115 -24.43 -41.15 75.19
N ARG A 1116 -25.62 -40.66 75.52
CA ARG A 1116 -26.56 -41.26 76.48
C ARG A 1116 -28.02 -40.85 76.17
N PRO A 1117 -29.04 -41.60 76.61
CA PRO A 1117 -30.45 -41.25 76.41
C PRO A 1117 -30.90 -40.05 77.26
N LEU A 1118 -31.96 -39.35 76.84
CA LEU A 1118 -32.60 -38.26 77.59
C LEU A 1118 -33.35 -38.81 78.81
N GLY A 1119 -33.11 -38.21 80.00
CA GLY A 1119 -33.85 -38.50 81.22
C GLY A 1119 -35.22 -37.82 81.26
N ASN A 1120 -36.17 -38.36 82.03
CA ASN A 1120 -37.56 -37.88 82.09
C ASN A 1120 -37.80 -36.77 83.14
N SER A 1121 -36.77 -35.98 83.52
CA SER A 1121 -36.85 -34.93 84.55
C SER A 1121 -36.50 -33.54 84.00
N GLY A 1122 -37.29 -32.53 84.37
CA GLY A 1122 -37.22 -31.15 83.85
C GLY A 1122 -35.95 -30.35 84.15
N GLU A 1123 -34.97 -30.89 84.86
CA GLU A 1123 -33.64 -30.28 85.07
C GLU A 1123 -32.71 -30.41 83.85
N ASP A 1124 -32.89 -31.43 83.00
CA ASP A 1124 -32.02 -31.65 81.82
C ASP A 1124 -32.27 -30.61 80.71
N ASN A 1125 -33.47 -30.00 80.67
CA ASN A 1125 -33.82 -28.96 79.70
C ASN A 1125 -33.07 -27.64 79.98
N ASN A 1126 -32.68 -27.40 81.24
CA ASN A 1126 -31.92 -26.23 81.65
C ASN A 1126 -30.42 -26.39 81.32
N MET A 1127 -29.88 -27.60 81.43
CA MET A 1127 -28.54 -27.94 80.94
C MET A 1127 -28.44 -27.94 79.41
N LEU A 1128 -29.50 -28.34 78.69
CA LEU A 1128 -29.56 -28.21 77.23
C LEU A 1128 -29.63 -26.73 76.78
N ALA A 1129 -30.27 -25.86 77.56
CA ALA A 1129 -30.35 -24.42 77.31
C ALA A 1129 -29.02 -23.69 77.62
N GLU A 1130 -28.33 -24.03 78.73
CA GLU A 1130 -26.99 -23.52 79.03
C GLU A 1130 -25.93 -24.05 78.05
N ALA A 1131 -26.03 -25.30 77.63
CA ALA A 1131 -25.22 -25.85 76.55
C ALA A 1131 -25.53 -25.15 75.21
N ALA A 1132 -26.79 -24.86 74.89
CA ALA A 1132 -27.18 -24.13 73.68
C ALA A 1132 -26.69 -22.66 73.67
N LEU A 1133 -26.69 -21.98 74.82
CA LEU A 1133 -26.14 -20.62 74.98
C LEU A 1133 -24.61 -20.60 74.93
N GLY A 1134 -23.95 -21.57 75.59
CA GLY A 1134 -22.50 -21.77 75.49
C GLY A 1134 -22.02 -22.15 74.09
N LEU A 1135 -22.83 -22.92 73.34
CA LEU A 1135 -22.58 -23.27 71.94
C LEU A 1135 -22.85 -22.10 70.98
N GLY A 1136 -23.80 -21.21 71.30
CA GLY A 1136 -24.07 -19.98 70.54
C GLY A 1136 -22.95 -18.94 70.65
N LEU A 1137 -22.26 -18.87 71.80
CA LEU A 1137 -21.16 -17.94 72.05
C LEU A 1137 -19.80 -18.50 71.63
N ALA A 1138 -19.55 -19.81 71.77
CA ALA A 1138 -18.28 -20.46 71.40
C ALA A 1138 -17.99 -20.44 69.88
N GLY A 1139 -19.01 -20.29 69.03
CA GLY A 1139 -18.84 -20.11 67.57
C GLY A 1139 -18.34 -18.72 67.15
N SER A 1140 -18.33 -17.75 68.06
CA SER A 1140 -18.01 -16.33 67.77
C SER A 1140 -16.62 -15.86 68.24
N ALA A 1141 -15.88 -16.71 68.95
CA ALA A 1141 -14.59 -16.36 69.56
C ALA A 1141 -13.50 -15.91 68.55
N GLY A 1142 -13.65 -16.25 67.26
CA GLY A 1142 -12.72 -15.82 66.21
C GLY A 1142 -13.06 -14.47 65.56
N ILE A 1143 -14.29 -13.95 65.73
CA ILE A 1143 -14.81 -12.82 64.94
C ILE A 1143 -14.87 -11.51 65.74
N THR A 1144 -14.87 -11.57 67.08
CA THR A 1144 -15.12 -10.41 67.96
C THR A 1144 -13.86 -9.63 68.37
N GLY A 1145 -12.66 -10.22 68.27
CA GLY A 1145 -11.39 -9.54 68.64
C GLY A 1145 -10.87 -8.51 67.64
N SER A 1146 -11.19 -8.65 66.34
CA SER A 1146 -10.70 -7.75 65.29
C SER A 1146 -11.53 -6.46 65.15
N LEU A 1147 -12.83 -6.50 65.46
CA LEU A 1147 -13.69 -5.31 65.42
C LEU A 1147 -13.39 -4.35 66.58
N ALA A 1148 -13.13 -4.87 67.79
CA ALA A 1148 -12.87 -4.07 69.00
C ALA A 1148 -11.47 -3.40 69.00
N SER A 1149 -10.45 -4.06 68.44
CA SER A 1149 -9.09 -3.51 68.34
C SER A 1149 -9.00 -2.31 67.39
N SER A 1150 -9.83 -2.27 66.34
CA SER A 1150 -9.93 -1.09 65.45
C SER A 1150 -10.60 0.14 66.11
N LEU A 1151 -11.37 -0.07 67.19
CA LEU A 1151 -11.99 0.97 68.01
C LEU A 1151 -11.14 1.37 69.24
N GLY A 1152 -9.96 0.76 69.41
CA GLY A 1152 -9.01 1.07 70.47
C GLY A 1152 -9.32 0.47 71.85
N ILE A 1153 -10.06 -0.64 71.90
CA ILE A 1153 -10.39 -1.34 73.15
C ILE A 1153 -9.58 -2.64 73.24
N ASP A 1154 -8.70 -2.72 74.24
CA ASP A 1154 -7.80 -3.86 74.48
C ASP A 1154 -8.40 -4.86 75.48
N ASP A 1155 -8.08 -6.15 75.32
CA ASP A 1155 -8.61 -7.27 76.13
C ASP A 1155 -10.15 -7.31 76.22
N PHE A 1156 -10.84 -7.08 75.09
CA PHE A 1156 -12.29 -7.18 75.02
C PHE A 1156 -12.75 -8.64 75.19
N GLN A 1157 -13.60 -8.89 76.19
CA GLN A 1157 -14.14 -10.20 76.53
C GLN A 1157 -15.66 -10.12 76.76
N LEU A 1158 -16.38 -11.15 76.32
CA LEU A 1158 -17.81 -11.35 76.53
C LEU A 1158 -17.99 -12.59 77.41
N ASP A 1159 -18.51 -12.40 78.61
CA ASP A 1159 -18.75 -13.45 79.61
C ASP A 1159 -20.22 -13.49 80.01
N THR A 1160 -20.65 -14.60 80.64
CA THR A 1160 -21.96 -14.72 81.28
C THR A 1160 -21.81 -14.81 82.79
N GLU A 1161 -22.58 -14.03 83.54
CA GLU A 1161 -22.53 -14.01 85.01
C GLU A 1161 -23.95 -13.98 85.61
N GLY A 1162 -24.12 -14.68 86.73
CA GLY A 1162 -25.41 -14.85 87.42
C GLY A 1162 -26.02 -16.24 87.20
N SER A 1163 -27.09 -16.55 87.95
CA SER A 1163 -27.84 -17.80 87.85
C SER A 1163 -29.34 -17.56 88.00
N GLY A 1164 -30.17 -18.24 87.20
CA GLY A 1164 -31.63 -18.06 87.20
C GLY A 1164 -32.06 -16.72 86.57
N ASN A 1165 -33.05 -16.02 87.15
CA ASN A 1165 -33.59 -14.77 86.59
C ASN A 1165 -32.59 -13.59 86.59
N THR A 1166 -31.44 -13.72 87.27
CA THR A 1166 -30.38 -12.69 87.32
C THR A 1166 -29.25 -12.92 86.32
N THR A 1167 -29.39 -13.93 85.45
CA THR A 1167 -28.38 -14.24 84.42
C THR A 1167 -28.21 -13.05 83.48
N SER A 1168 -26.97 -12.60 83.31
CA SER A 1168 -26.61 -11.44 82.49
C SER A 1168 -25.43 -11.75 81.58
N VAL A 1169 -25.42 -11.14 80.40
CA VAL A 1169 -24.26 -11.14 79.50
C VAL A 1169 -23.46 -9.88 79.77
N VAL A 1170 -22.16 -10.03 80.01
CA VAL A 1170 -21.26 -8.96 80.38
C VAL A 1170 -20.18 -8.81 79.33
N ALA A 1171 -20.12 -7.63 78.72
CA ALA A 1171 -18.98 -7.20 77.91
C ALA A 1171 -18.01 -6.40 78.78
N SER A 1172 -16.72 -6.72 78.75
CA SER A 1172 -15.69 -5.96 79.47
C SER A 1172 -14.45 -5.77 78.62
N GLY A 1173 -13.76 -4.65 78.80
CA GLY A 1173 -12.53 -4.33 78.07
C GLY A 1173 -11.81 -3.11 78.63
N ASN A 1174 -10.53 -2.97 78.28
CA ASN A 1174 -9.69 -1.86 78.70
C ASN A 1174 -9.71 -0.77 77.62
N ILE A 1175 -10.09 0.45 78.00
CA ILE A 1175 -10.03 1.62 77.11
C ILE A 1175 -8.61 2.21 77.14
N THR A 1176 -7.93 2.12 78.29
CA THR A 1176 -6.51 2.44 78.44
C THR A 1176 -5.88 1.50 79.48
N GLU A 1177 -4.56 1.47 79.62
CA GLU A 1177 -3.88 0.63 80.63
C GLU A 1177 -4.37 0.83 82.08
N LYS A 1178 -4.98 2.00 82.38
CA LYS A 1178 -5.50 2.35 83.72
C LYS A 1178 -7.02 2.47 83.79
N LEU A 1179 -7.75 2.46 82.68
CA LEU A 1179 -9.20 2.66 82.65
C LEU A 1179 -9.88 1.48 81.94
N SER A 1180 -10.72 0.74 82.66
CA SER A 1180 -11.47 -0.40 82.14
C SER A 1180 -12.99 -0.15 82.24
N LEU A 1181 -13.71 -0.54 81.20
CA LEU A 1181 -15.16 -0.42 81.11
C LEU A 1181 -15.80 -1.81 81.11
N ARG A 1182 -16.89 -1.93 81.85
CA ARG A 1182 -17.69 -3.15 81.94
C ARG A 1182 -19.17 -2.81 81.78
N TYR A 1183 -19.87 -3.55 80.93
CA TYR A 1183 -21.28 -3.34 80.63
C TYR A 1183 -22.02 -4.69 80.64
N GLY A 1184 -22.97 -4.84 81.57
CA GLY A 1184 -23.78 -6.04 81.74
C GLY A 1184 -25.25 -5.79 81.38
N VAL A 1185 -25.86 -6.71 80.62
CA VAL A 1185 -27.28 -6.69 80.24
C VAL A 1185 -27.94 -7.98 80.74
N GLY A 1186 -29.01 -7.86 81.53
CA GLY A 1186 -29.78 -9.00 82.01
C GLY A 1186 -30.51 -9.73 80.87
N VAL A 1187 -30.45 -11.07 80.88
CA VAL A 1187 -31.03 -11.94 79.85
C VAL A 1187 -32.52 -12.21 80.10
N PHE A 1188 -32.94 -12.23 81.37
CA PHE A 1188 -34.32 -12.53 81.77
C PHE A 1188 -35.04 -11.37 82.49
N GLU A 1189 -34.32 -10.48 83.18
CA GLU A 1189 -34.84 -9.20 83.70
C GLU A 1189 -34.08 -8.01 83.09
N PRO A 1190 -34.75 -6.93 82.67
CA PRO A 1190 -34.11 -5.82 81.97
C PRO A 1190 -33.45 -4.85 82.96
N ALA A 1191 -32.36 -5.27 83.58
CA ALA A 1191 -31.49 -4.40 84.38
C ALA A 1191 -30.11 -4.32 83.73
N ASN A 1192 -29.76 -3.13 83.21
CA ASN A 1192 -28.46 -2.88 82.62
C ASN A 1192 -27.55 -2.25 83.66
N THR A 1193 -26.32 -2.74 83.77
CA THR A 1193 -25.31 -2.22 84.69
C THR A 1193 -24.06 -1.81 83.92
N ILE A 1194 -23.55 -0.62 84.22
CA ILE A 1194 -22.29 -0.13 83.65
C ILE A 1194 -21.34 0.18 84.80
N ALA A 1195 -20.13 -0.37 84.74
CA ALA A 1195 -19.09 -0.16 85.74
C ALA A 1195 -17.81 0.30 85.07
N LEU A 1196 -17.23 1.36 85.62
CA LEU A 1196 -16.08 2.06 85.06
C LEU A 1196 -15.02 2.12 86.14
N ARG A 1197 -13.90 1.42 85.92
CA ARG A 1197 -12.85 1.23 86.92
C ARG A 1197 -11.57 1.92 86.48
N TYR A 1198 -11.06 2.80 87.32
CA TYR A 1198 -9.82 3.54 87.11
C TYR A 1198 -8.75 3.19 88.16
N LYS A 1199 -7.58 2.76 87.69
CA LYS A 1199 -6.43 2.40 88.55
C LYS A 1199 -5.66 3.66 88.96
N LEU A 1200 -5.81 4.07 90.22
CA LEU A 1200 -5.08 5.20 90.82
C LEU A 1200 -3.61 4.83 91.10
N SER A 1201 -3.35 3.58 91.50
CA SER A 1201 -2.00 3.00 91.63
C SER A 1201 -2.05 1.48 91.40
N LYS A 1202 -0.90 0.79 91.39
CA LYS A 1202 -0.87 -0.69 91.27
C LYS A 1202 -1.64 -1.43 92.37
N LYS A 1203 -1.96 -0.77 93.49
CA LYS A 1203 -2.63 -1.38 94.65
C LYS A 1203 -3.94 -0.71 95.06
N VAL A 1204 -4.35 0.37 94.39
CA VAL A 1204 -5.58 1.11 94.71
C VAL A 1204 -6.30 1.47 93.40
N TYR A 1205 -7.56 1.08 93.27
CA TYR A 1205 -8.40 1.41 92.12
C TYR A 1205 -9.79 1.87 92.57
N LEU A 1206 -10.35 2.79 91.78
CA LEU A 1206 -11.61 3.45 92.03
C LEU A 1206 -12.62 2.96 90.98
N GLU A 1207 -13.78 2.48 91.40
CA GLU A 1207 -14.80 1.95 90.51
C GLU A 1207 -16.10 2.69 90.71
N ALA A 1208 -16.62 3.26 89.62
CA ALA A 1208 -17.92 3.87 89.55
C ALA A 1208 -18.86 2.89 88.86
N ALA A 1209 -19.88 2.39 89.56
CA ALA A 1209 -20.88 1.49 88.98
C ALA A 1209 -22.26 2.15 89.01
N SER A 1210 -23.00 2.02 87.91
CA SER A 1210 -24.35 2.54 87.74
C SER A 1210 -25.29 1.43 87.25
N GLY A 1211 -26.34 1.19 88.03
CA GLY A 1211 -27.44 0.25 87.78
C GLY A 1211 -28.70 0.75 88.49
N LEU A 1212 -29.38 -0.09 89.28
CA LEU A 1212 -30.56 0.32 90.07
C LEU A 1212 -30.25 1.30 91.22
N ALA A 1213 -29.00 1.38 91.68
CA ALA A 1213 -28.46 2.46 92.50
C ALA A 1213 -27.00 2.71 92.09
N SER A 1214 -26.54 3.95 92.10
CA SER A 1214 -25.17 4.31 91.72
C SER A 1214 -24.24 4.26 92.94
N SER A 1215 -23.09 3.59 92.82
CA SER A 1215 -22.05 3.55 93.86
C SER A 1215 -20.69 3.98 93.31
N LEU A 1216 -19.87 4.56 94.19
CA LEU A 1216 -18.48 4.89 93.90
C LEU A 1216 -17.60 4.29 94.98
N ASP A 1217 -16.91 3.22 94.62
CA ASP A 1217 -16.21 2.36 95.57
C ASP A 1217 -14.69 2.42 95.33
N ILE A 1218 -13.91 2.49 96.42
CA ILE A 1218 -12.45 2.45 96.37
C ILE A 1218 -11.99 1.10 96.89
N PHE A 1219 -11.30 0.37 96.03
CA PHE A 1219 -10.76 -0.95 96.34
C PHE A 1219 -9.25 -0.87 96.45
N TYR A 1220 -8.70 -1.46 97.53
CA TYR A 1220 -7.26 -1.61 97.69
C TYR A 1220 -6.89 -3.10 97.77
N LYS A 1221 -5.82 -3.49 97.09
CA LYS A 1221 -5.32 -4.86 97.04
C LYS A 1221 -3.97 -4.97 97.76
N ARG A 1222 -3.88 -5.88 98.73
CA ARG A 1222 -2.64 -6.21 99.45
C ARG A 1222 -2.35 -7.70 99.27
N ASP A 1223 -1.33 -8.01 98.48
CA ASP A 1223 -0.89 -9.40 98.28
C ASP A 1223 -0.19 -9.89 99.56
N PHE A 1224 -0.49 -11.12 99.99
CA PHE A 1224 0.12 -11.82 101.12
C PHE A 1224 0.97 -13.00 100.63
#